data_AF-A0A0D9NJZ0-F1
#
_entry.id   AF-A0A0D9NJZ0-F1
#
_cell.length_a   1.000
_cell.length_b   1.000
_cell.length_c   1.000
_cell.angle_alpha   90.00
_cell.angle_beta   90.00
_cell.angle_gamma   90.00
#
_symmetry.space_group_name_H-M   'P 1'
#
loop_
_entity.id
_entity.type
_entity.pdbx_description
1 polymer ?
#
loop_
_entity_poly.entity_id
_entity_poly.type
_entity_poly.pdbx_seq_one_letter_code
_entity_poly.pdbx_strand_id
1 'polypeptide(L)'
;MDDSKSEEPKAKGRQLRDFDTLFDLAVRNGLREDKSDVDSHFVYRRLKGQSIKRFPKSLFPWNAYKKRNPGATPQHLDTLKHYTKFLGLTMKGRIKENNPFSRPTTDSLRAEIRRFCSAWNRENVATNNWIPKEVSESMAPYIEGPLADEIGLLRGKRGKIPRKYFTLDSYKKVQSFHWEEDWFDYIHEGTRVDNTNMINGHAYTSARLSEICQATYKDLECVVGYYDGEPDIKLKFTREFCKAKDVDQPEHPFPERMNTPDGLYPPLVAQPIVHWLANIVSSQAFARYHTLDQILAIRPPKNSNYCIIEWADHMLDKPVFPEWNPDGRSEKTRCPNAWGSQSTALAKRAGMTNGLGFHSVRRKALINCNDAGYSLASILKFASQNNTNVLVNKYLGTVCSVDGVATYQGLPPRNDLAEDFLSATMRWNPDLAFRLPSKRMEEIKDSTEYRSMTEEIDILTQRIAANSEGNATVLRAQRTTLYNKRNSLIKNELRKLQLQQKVDYETDKAPHDETDWHKGHFNRIKHMLPPERLRLATTMMAQASPRSHTWIQAIEDLICLRKSDCKVAYQRGLQPVDGFCPISSCRQEISSLPVEKRWNHVYRCYRALYTGLHCFAQFCFMCNEWVTSKFEWLKHCEAHIETNNVPFRYDPVTFRYATACAGYCPVCIWKTDLPADERLKQYTDRSAWRRHISRCILSYMKHQDDQPNLKCPDERCPKAFPARQALWHHLDDVHSIPTISHHDMSKGDTLPFNQENPRRDHIRLLKHSSPPEISSLRISPERQSWTDEFINDSSSQFSKPDSCIWDAESICAADTPLSEVYCDVNEIDMKDEEHSLSEADDPPISFGIEREILIDPMLLCEHHTGLAVQPPSTISSSFGVDGSGHRESEPEVSGNATEHELAHDNQYFVDRLLGKWRHRGKVWFYLRWNDGSYGFEEEVDINEDLRKDFETKDFTGFDEGAHVKRVRERNGKTSYLTGFLGCMEEWELPEQALHPDLVARHKPAKKSKGKSKRGRKKS
;
A
#
# COMPACT_ATOMS: atom_id res chain seq x y z
N MET A 1 -10.83 -6.63 79.33
CA MET A 1 -11.45 -5.28 79.37
C MET A 1 -10.78 -4.53 78.23
N ASP A 2 -11.03 -4.93 76.98
CA ASP A 2 -12.34 -4.99 76.29
C ASP A 2 -13.13 -3.71 76.55
N ASP A 3 -13.70 -3.01 75.59
CA ASP A 3 -13.68 -3.01 74.13
C ASP A 3 -14.65 -1.86 73.77
N SER A 4 -14.42 -1.09 72.70
CA SER A 4 -15.46 -0.52 71.80
C SER A 4 -15.13 0.83 71.14
N LYS A 5 -14.65 0.71 69.89
CA LYS A 5 -15.16 1.32 68.64
C LYS A 5 -15.25 2.85 68.58
N SER A 6 -14.39 3.56 67.83
CA SER A 6 -14.28 3.60 66.36
C SER A 6 -15.60 3.95 65.63
N GLU A 7 -15.89 5.25 65.50
CA GLU A 7 -16.80 5.74 64.45
C GLU A 7 -15.99 6.18 63.23
N GLU A 8 -16.25 5.52 62.12
CA GLU A 8 -15.76 5.82 60.77
C GLU A 8 -16.23 7.21 60.30
N PRO A 9 -15.48 7.88 59.41
CA PRO A 9 -15.95 9.09 58.76
C PRO A 9 -17.13 8.75 57.83
N LYS A 10 -18.33 9.18 58.21
CA LYS A 10 -19.51 9.17 57.33
C LYS A 10 -19.14 9.86 56.02
N ALA A 11 -19.28 9.12 54.92
CA ALA A 11 -19.15 9.64 53.57
C ALA A 11 -19.98 10.93 53.46
N LYS A 12 -19.30 12.04 53.18
CA LYS A 12 -19.95 13.32 52.86
C LYS A 12 -20.84 13.07 51.66
N GLY A 13 -22.15 12.95 51.89
CA GLY A 13 -23.15 13.19 50.85
C GLY A 13 -22.79 14.53 50.21
N ARG A 14 -22.83 14.60 48.87
CA ARG A 14 -22.60 15.85 48.14
C ARG A 14 -23.46 16.92 48.81
N GLN A 15 -22.83 17.85 49.52
CA GLN A 15 -23.51 19.06 49.97
C GLN A 15 -24.18 19.67 48.74
N LEU A 16 -25.45 20.04 48.87
CA LEU A 16 -26.09 20.89 47.87
C LEU A 16 -25.16 22.08 47.69
N ARG A 17 -24.58 22.22 46.51
CA ARG A 17 -23.75 23.38 46.20
C ARG A 17 -24.70 24.56 46.16
N ASP A 18 -24.49 25.52 47.03
CA ASP A 18 -25.14 26.82 46.89
C ASP A 18 -24.54 27.50 45.66
N PHE A 19 -25.29 27.47 44.57
CA PHE A 19 -24.85 28.01 43.29
C PHE A 19 -24.83 29.54 43.28
N ASP A 20 -25.58 30.20 44.17
CA ASP A 20 -25.54 31.65 44.30
C ASP A 20 -24.21 32.07 44.93
N THR A 21 -23.79 31.40 46.01
CA THR A 21 -22.45 31.62 46.59
C THR A 21 -21.32 31.26 45.61
N LEU A 22 -21.49 30.24 44.76
CA LEU A 22 -20.52 29.91 43.72
C LEU A 22 -20.50 30.93 42.58
N PHE A 23 -21.64 31.54 42.26
CA PHE A 23 -21.74 32.61 41.28
C PHE A 23 -21.05 33.87 41.80
N ASP A 24 -21.30 34.27 43.06
CA ASP A 24 -20.59 35.37 43.71
C ASP A 24 -19.09 35.13 43.77
N LEU A 25 -18.67 33.90 44.05
CA LEU A 25 -17.27 33.50 44.00
C LEU A 25 -16.70 33.60 42.58
N ALA A 26 -17.47 33.22 41.55
CA ALA A 26 -17.07 33.38 40.16
C ALA A 26 -16.92 34.86 39.78
N VAL A 27 -17.83 35.74 40.21
CA VAL A 27 -17.73 37.20 40.02
C VAL A 27 -16.49 37.76 40.70
N ARG A 28 -16.21 37.36 41.95
CA ARG A 28 -14.96 37.72 42.64
C ARG A 28 -13.71 37.19 41.94
N ASN A 29 -13.82 36.04 41.27
CA ASN A 29 -12.74 35.44 40.49
C ASN A 29 -12.67 35.96 39.04
N GLY A 30 -13.45 37.00 38.70
CA GLY A 30 -13.34 37.72 37.43
C GLY A 30 -14.46 37.49 36.40
N LEU A 31 -15.54 36.77 36.75
CA LEU A 31 -16.73 36.71 35.90
C LEU A 31 -17.44 38.07 35.86
N ARG A 32 -17.67 38.63 34.67
CA ARG A 32 -18.46 39.86 34.55
C ARG A 32 -19.96 39.57 34.62
N GLU A 33 -20.70 40.46 35.27
CA GLU A 33 -22.16 40.36 35.35
C GLU A 33 -22.87 40.79 34.05
N ASP A 34 -22.25 41.68 33.27
CA ASP A 34 -22.88 42.34 32.12
C ASP A 34 -22.73 41.59 30.79
N LYS A 35 -22.19 40.36 30.81
CA LYS A 35 -21.89 39.51 29.62
C LYS A 35 -21.08 40.23 28.52
N SER A 36 -20.49 41.40 28.82
CA SER A 36 -19.79 42.24 27.84
C SER A 36 -18.51 41.58 27.30
N ASP A 37 -17.97 40.62 28.05
CA ASP A 37 -16.82 39.79 27.72
C ASP A 37 -17.18 38.47 27.01
N VAL A 38 -18.48 38.20 26.79
CA VAL A 38 -18.98 37.02 26.11
C VAL A 38 -19.56 37.40 24.75
N ASP A 39 -18.90 36.94 23.70
CA ASP A 39 -19.40 37.09 22.34
C ASP A 39 -20.61 36.18 22.07
N SER A 40 -21.66 36.72 21.44
CA SER A 40 -22.84 35.97 20.99
C SER A 40 -22.63 35.18 19.69
N HIS A 41 -21.50 35.35 18.99
CA HIS A 41 -21.23 34.62 17.75
C HIS A 41 -20.99 33.12 17.97
N PHE A 42 -21.38 32.32 16.97
CA PHE A 42 -21.12 30.88 16.97
C PHE A 42 -19.62 30.57 16.95
N VAL A 43 -19.17 29.75 17.91
CA VAL A 43 -17.81 29.24 17.95
C VAL A 43 -17.71 27.94 17.15
N TYR A 44 -17.03 27.99 16.01
CA TYR A 44 -16.79 26.81 15.21
C TYR A 44 -15.47 26.11 15.58
N ARG A 45 -15.46 24.77 15.51
CA ARG A 45 -14.21 23.99 15.61
C ARG A 45 -13.19 24.50 14.58
N ARG A 46 -11.94 24.70 15.02
CA ARG A 46 -10.82 25.08 14.14
C ARG A 46 -10.66 24.06 13.01
N LEU A 47 -10.53 24.55 11.78
CA LEU A 47 -10.24 23.70 10.63
C LEU A 47 -8.81 23.17 10.76
N LYS A 48 -8.62 21.88 10.47
CA LYS A 48 -7.31 21.22 10.47
C LYS A 48 -7.00 20.67 9.07
N GLY A 49 -5.71 20.68 8.72
CA GLY A 49 -5.17 20.01 7.52
C GLY A 49 -5.86 20.41 6.21
N GLN A 50 -6.21 19.43 5.38
CA GLN A 50 -6.84 19.67 4.08
C GLN A 50 -8.16 20.46 4.14
N SER A 51 -8.85 20.49 5.28
CA SER A 51 -10.10 21.25 5.40
C SER A 51 -9.86 22.75 5.23
N ILE A 52 -8.71 23.27 5.69
CA ILE A 52 -8.33 24.68 5.52
C ILE A 52 -8.26 25.04 4.03
N LYS A 53 -7.68 24.16 3.21
CA LYS A 53 -7.55 24.37 1.75
C LYS A 53 -8.86 24.13 0.98
N ARG A 54 -9.74 23.26 1.49
CA ARG A 54 -10.97 22.85 0.79
C ARG A 54 -12.16 23.77 1.04
N PHE A 55 -12.30 24.32 2.24
CA PHE A 55 -13.46 25.13 2.62
C PHE A 55 -13.62 26.38 1.73
N PRO A 56 -12.56 27.21 1.49
CA PRO A 56 -12.67 28.36 0.59
C PRO A 56 -13.05 27.95 -0.84
N LYS A 57 -12.50 26.84 -1.34
CA LYS A 57 -12.79 26.33 -2.69
C LYS A 57 -14.27 25.95 -2.88
N SER A 58 -14.97 25.54 -1.81
CA SER A 58 -16.41 25.21 -1.90
C SER A 58 -17.31 26.42 -2.15
N LEU A 59 -16.76 27.64 -2.04
CA LEU A 59 -17.47 28.89 -2.30
C LEU A 59 -17.25 29.41 -3.72
N PHE A 60 -16.26 28.91 -4.46
CA PHE A 60 -16.01 29.34 -5.84
C PHE A 60 -17.22 29.09 -6.76
N PRO A 61 -17.86 27.90 -6.73
CA PRO A 61 -19.05 27.68 -7.57
C PRO A 61 -20.21 28.59 -7.16
N TRP A 62 -20.33 28.91 -5.87
CA TRP A 62 -21.34 29.84 -5.38
C TRP A 62 -21.10 31.27 -5.88
N ASN A 63 -19.85 31.74 -5.88
CA ASN A 63 -19.51 33.08 -6.40
C ASN A 63 -19.84 33.18 -7.90
N ALA A 64 -19.55 32.13 -8.67
CA ALA A 64 -19.95 32.05 -10.08
C ALA A 64 -21.47 32.06 -10.26
N TYR A 65 -22.20 31.32 -9.41
CA TYR A 65 -23.66 31.29 -9.40
C TYR A 65 -24.26 32.66 -9.05
N LYS A 66 -23.74 33.34 -8.02
CA LYS A 66 -24.18 34.66 -7.56
C LYS A 66 -23.92 35.75 -8.61
N LYS A 67 -22.82 35.65 -9.36
CA LYS A 67 -22.53 36.57 -10.49
C LYS A 67 -23.63 36.56 -11.56
N ARG A 68 -24.25 35.39 -11.80
CA ARG A 68 -25.34 35.21 -12.77
C ARG A 68 -26.74 35.39 -12.17
N ASN A 69 -26.85 35.42 -10.84
CA ASN A 69 -28.10 35.60 -10.11
C ASN A 69 -27.91 36.71 -9.05
N PRO A 70 -27.85 37.99 -9.46
CA PRO A 70 -27.70 39.09 -8.52
C PRO A 70 -28.87 39.11 -7.52
N GLY A 71 -28.57 39.12 -6.22
CA GLY A 71 -29.58 39.02 -5.15
C GLY A 71 -29.80 37.60 -4.59
N ALA A 72 -29.19 36.57 -5.20
CA ALA A 72 -29.25 35.23 -4.65
C ALA A 72 -28.64 35.15 -3.23
N THR A 73 -29.40 34.58 -2.30
CA THR A 73 -28.96 34.28 -0.93
C THR A 73 -29.20 32.80 -0.61
N PRO A 74 -28.22 32.09 0.00
CA PRO A 74 -28.40 30.69 0.35
C PRO A 74 -29.32 30.49 1.56
N GLN A 75 -29.80 31.58 2.16
CA GLN A 75 -30.83 31.56 3.21
C GLN A 75 -32.22 31.23 2.64
N HIS A 76 -32.45 31.45 1.35
CA HIS A 76 -33.70 31.06 0.70
C HIS A 76 -33.62 29.64 0.15
N LEU A 77 -34.64 28.83 0.44
CA LEU A 77 -34.66 27.41 0.10
C LEU A 77 -34.68 27.17 -1.41
N ASP A 78 -35.41 27.97 -2.17
CA ASP A 78 -35.47 27.92 -3.64
C ASP A 78 -34.10 28.17 -4.28
N THR A 79 -33.38 29.18 -3.78
CA THR A 79 -32.04 29.56 -4.22
C THR A 79 -31.06 28.43 -3.93
N LEU A 80 -31.11 27.85 -2.72
CA LEU A 80 -30.22 26.75 -2.35
C LEU A 80 -30.52 25.47 -3.15
N LYS A 81 -31.79 25.19 -3.45
CA LYS A 81 -32.20 24.10 -4.36
C LYS A 81 -31.69 24.31 -5.77
N HIS A 82 -31.86 25.52 -6.32
CA HIS A 82 -31.39 25.84 -7.67
C HIS A 82 -29.86 25.77 -7.79
N TYR A 83 -29.14 26.31 -6.80
CA TYR A 83 -27.68 26.14 -6.71
C TYR A 83 -27.25 24.67 -6.61
N THR A 84 -27.98 23.86 -5.84
CA THR A 84 -27.70 22.43 -5.71
C THR A 84 -27.92 21.68 -7.02
N LYS A 85 -28.96 22.04 -7.77
CA LYS A 85 -29.20 21.50 -9.12
C LYS A 85 -28.07 21.89 -10.08
N PHE A 86 -27.60 23.14 -10.03
CA PHE A 86 -26.42 23.58 -10.79
C PHE A 86 -25.20 22.70 -10.47
N LEU A 87 -24.91 22.43 -9.19
CA LEU A 87 -23.82 21.53 -8.81
C LEU A 87 -24.06 20.09 -9.29
N GLY A 88 -25.29 19.57 -9.15
CA GLY A 88 -25.65 18.23 -9.60
C GLY A 88 -25.48 18.01 -11.12
N LEU A 89 -25.68 19.06 -11.91
CA LEU A 89 -25.52 19.02 -13.37
C LEU A 89 -24.08 19.24 -13.84
N THR A 90 -23.23 19.88 -13.03
CA THR A 90 -21.86 20.27 -13.43
C THR A 90 -20.77 19.39 -12.81
N MET A 91 -20.99 18.85 -11.62
CA MET A 91 -20.01 17.98 -10.95
C MET A 91 -19.86 16.64 -11.69
N LYS A 92 -18.62 16.20 -11.90
CA LYS A 92 -18.33 14.86 -12.46
C LYS A 92 -18.21 13.82 -11.34
N GLY A 93 -19.10 12.84 -11.35
CA GLY A 93 -19.08 11.67 -10.49
C GLY A 93 -18.04 10.61 -10.90
N ARG A 94 -17.62 9.82 -9.90
CA ARG A 94 -16.62 8.74 -10.05
C ARG A 94 -17.19 7.43 -10.58
N ILE A 95 -18.48 7.18 -10.36
CA ILE A 95 -19.15 5.97 -10.85
C ILE A 95 -19.58 6.24 -12.29
N LYS A 96 -19.06 5.45 -13.24
CA LYS A 96 -19.38 5.56 -14.67
C LYS A 96 -20.39 4.52 -15.12
N GLU A 97 -20.34 3.34 -14.52
CA GLU A 97 -21.28 2.26 -14.78
C GLU A 97 -22.72 2.70 -14.48
N ASN A 98 -23.63 2.48 -15.42
CA ASN A 98 -25.03 2.93 -15.35
C ASN A 98 -25.18 4.43 -15.05
N ASN A 99 -24.19 5.25 -15.43
CA ASN A 99 -24.16 6.70 -15.23
C ASN A 99 -23.68 7.41 -16.51
N PRO A 100 -24.50 7.45 -17.57
CA PRO A 100 -24.10 7.96 -18.89
C PRO A 100 -23.63 9.42 -18.83
N PHE A 101 -24.24 10.21 -17.95
CA PHE A 101 -23.89 11.63 -17.78
C PHE A 101 -22.77 11.87 -16.77
N SER A 102 -22.18 10.81 -16.19
CA SER A 102 -21.15 10.94 -15.16
C SER A 102 -21.55 11.87 -14.02
N ARG A 103 -22.83 11.87 -13.60
CA ARG A 103 -23.34 12.75 -12.55
C ARG A 103 -22.84 12.33 -11.16
N PRO A 104 -22.80 13.24 -10.16
CA PRO A 104 -22.42 12.85 -8.82
C PRO A 104 -23.46 11.91 -8.21
N THR A 105 -23.08 11.16 -7.18
CA THR A 105 -24.05 10.41 -6.38
C THR A 105 -24.78 11.36 -5.44
N THR A 106 -25.97 10.97 -4.98
CA THR A 106 -26.72 11.73 -3.95
C THR A 106 -25.86 11.98 -2.71
N ASP A 107 -25.12 10.97 -2.25
CA ASP A 107 -24.14 11.09 -1.15
C ASP A 107 -23.07 12.16 -1.41
N SER A 108 -22.54 12.21 -2.63
CA SER A 108 -21.46 13.15 -3.01
C SER A 108 -21.97 14.58 -3.06
N LEU A 109 -23.14 14.79 -3.67
CA LEU A 109 -23.79 16.09 -3.77
C LEU A 109 -24.21 16.59 -2.39
N ARG A 110 -24.84 15.74 -1.57
CA ARG A 110 -25.18 16.05 -0.17
C ARG A 110 -23.96 16.45 0.65
N ALA A 111 -22.82 15.77 0.46
CA ALA A 111 -21.59 16.12 1.14
C ALA A 111 -21.01 17.48 0.67
N GLU A 112 -21.17 17.83 -0.61
CA GLU A 112 -20.77 19.14 -1.13
C GLU A 112 -21.66 20.26 -0.60
N ILE A 113 -22.98 20.10 -0.61
CA ILE A 113 -23.91 21.09 -0.03
C ILE A 113 -23.65 21.30 1.46
N ARG A 114 -23.41 20.24 2.22
CA ARG A 114 -23.01 20.37 3.63
C ARG A 114 -21.72 21.16 3.81
N ARG A 115 -20.72 20.96 2.95
CA ARG A 115 -19.47 21.72 2.98
C ARG A 115 -19.72 23.18 2.65
N PHE A 116 -20.46 23.46 1.58
CA PHE A 116 -20.85 24.79 1.19
C PHE A 116 -21.55 25.54 2.33
N CYS A 117 -22.62 24.97 2.91
CA CYS A 117 -23.34 25.62 4.00
C CYS A 117 -22.43 25.89 5.20
N SER A 118 -21.53 24.95 5.52
CA SER A 118 -20.56 25.12 6.60
C SER A 118 -19.51 26.20 6.31
N ALA A 119 -19.06 26.33 5.06
CA ALA A 119 -18.10 27.34 4.63
C ALA A 119 -18.76 28.73 4.61
N TRP A 120 -19.95 28.83 4.04
CA TRP A 120 -20.73 30.07 4.00
C TRP A 120 -20.98 30.62 5.40
N ASN A 121 -21.48 29.77 6.32
CA ASN A 121 -21.74 30.20 7.69
C ASN A 121 -20.47 30.67 8.41
N ARG A 122 -19.31 30.05 8.12
CA ARG A 122 -18.02 30.46 8.69
C ARG A 122 -17.50 31.80 8.17
N GLU A 123 -17.77 32.15 6.91
CA GLU A 123 -17.41 33.47 6.35
C GLU A 123 -18.35 34.58 6.82
N ASN A 124 -19.59 34.24 7.19
CA ASN A 124 -20.63 35.21 7.57
C ASN A 124 -20.90 35.26 9.08
N VAL A 125 -19.96 34.75 9.91
CA VAL A 125 -20.08 34.75 11.37
C VAL A 125 -20.21 36.17 11.93
N ALA A 126 -19.33 37.07 11.51
CA ALA A 126 -19.29 38.45 11.99
C ALA A 126 -20.53 39.28 11.61
N THR A 127 -21.28 38.86 10.59
CA THR A 127 -22.48 39.54 10.11
C THR A 127 -23.77 38.90 10.58
N ASN A 128 -23.69 37.84 11.40
CA ASN A 128 -24.85 37.08 11.91
C ASN A 128 -25.78 36.53 10.81
N ASN A 129 -25.26 36.33 9.60
CA ASN A 129 -26.03 35.97 8.39
C ASN A 129 -25.86 34.48 8.06
N TRP A 130 -26.34 33.60 8.93
CA TRP A 130 -26.27 32.15 8.72
C TRP A 130 -27.41 31.63 7.84
N ILE A 131 -27.18 30.48 7.22
CA ILE A 131 -28.23 29.69 6.56
C ILE A 131 -29.09 29.04 7.66
N PRO A 132 -30.42 29.26 7.68
CA PRO A 132 -31.32 28.63 8.64
C PRO A 132 -31.21 27.11 8.63
N LYS A 133 -31.36 26.49 9.80
CA LYS A 133 -31.16 25.05 9.96
C LYS A 133 -32.17 24.27 9.11
N GLU A 134 -33.42 24.71 9.11
CA GLU A 134 -34.55 24.15 8.36
C GLU A 134 -34.26 24.14 6.84
N VAL A 135 -33.66 25.22 6.33
CA VAL A 135 -33.25 25.34 4.93
C VAL A 135 -32.14 24.34 4.61
N SER A 136 -31.12 24.27 5.46
CA SER A 136 -29.99 23.35 5.25
C SER A 136 -30.37 21.87 5.39
N GLU A 137 -31.28 21.54 6.31
CA GLU A 137 -31.73 20.17 6.57
C GLU A 137 -32.68 19.66 5.49
N SER A 138 -33.51 20.55 4.90
CA SER A 138 -34.36 20.23 3.76
C SER A 138 -33.58 19.80 2.51
N MET A 139 -32.27 20.06 2.43
CA MET A 139 -31.48 19.73 1.25
C MET A 139 -31.23 18.23 1.09
N ALA A 140 -31.08 17.48 2.17
CA ALA A 140 -30.88 16.03 2.09
C ALA A 140 -32.07 15.30 1.43
N PRO A 141 -33.33 15.46 1.89
CA PRO A 141 -34.47 14.81 1.25
C PRO A 141 -34.73 15.36 -0.17
N TYR A 142 -34.45 16.65 -0.44
CA TYR A 142 -34.54 17.19 -1.79
C TYR A 142 -33.55 16.51 -2.76
N ILE A 143 -32.28 16.35 -2.35
CA ILE A 143 -31.23 15.70 -3.15
C ILE A 143 -31.53 14.22 -3.36
N GLU A 144 -31.98 13.52 -2.32
CA GLU A 144 -32.20 12.07 -2.37
C GLU A 144 -33.51 11.67 -3.06
N GLY A 145 -34.52 12.54 -3.05
CA GLY A 145 -35.81 12.36 -3.72
C GLY A 145 -35.92 13.20 -5.01
N PRO A 146 -36.65 14.33 -5.01
CA PRO A 146 -37.06 15.03 -6.24
C PRO A 146 -35.91 15.36 -7.21
N LEU A 147 -34.77 15.84 -6.71
CA LEU A 147 -33.64 16.17 -7.57
C LEU A 147 -33.03 14.91 -8.19
N ALA A 148 -32.88 13.84 -7.42
CA ALA A 148 -32.33 12.59 -7.95
C ALA A 148 -33.22 12.00 -9.04
N ASP A 149 -34.55 12.13 -8.92
CA ASP A 149 -35.50 11.69 -9.94
C ASP A 149 -35.42 12.58 -11.19
N GLU A 150 -35.40 13.90 -10.99
CA GLU A 150 -35.36 14.89 -12.07
C GLU A 150 -34.07 14.80 -12.90
N ILE A 151 -32.91 14.72 -12.24
CA ILE A 151 -31.60 14.75 -12.89
C ILE A 151 -30.88 13.40 -12.79
N GLY A 152 -31.59 12.30 -12.55
CA GLY A 152 -31.04 10.94 -12.60
C GLY A 152 -29.81 10.70 -11.72
N LEU A 153 -29.78 11.21 -10.49
CA LEU A 153 -28.66 10.97 -9.56
C LEU A 153 -28.68 9.53 -9.05
N LEU A 154 -27.51 8.89 -9.04
CA LEU A 154 -27.38 7.56 -8.47
C LEU A 154 -27.51 7.59 -6.93
N ARG A 155 -28.38 6.71 -6.40
CA ARG A 155 -28.63 6.51 -4.97
C ARG A 155 -28.62 5.02 -4.59
N GLY A 156 -28.64 4.72 -3.29
CA GLY A 156 -28.68 3.35 -2.78
C GLY A 156 -27.46 2.50 -3.18
N LYS A 157 -27.69 1.23 -3.57
CA LYS A 157 -26.61 0.33 -4.04
C LYS A 157 -25.99 0.80 -5.36
N ARG A 158 -26.80 1.36 -6.28
CA ARG A 158 -26.33 1.88 -7.58
C ARG A 158 -25.37 3.07 -7.43
N GLY A 159 -25.56 3.88 -6.39
CA GLY A 159 -24.68 5.01 -6.03
C GLY A 159 -23.43 4.62 -5.23
N LYS A 160 -23.12 3.33 -5.07
CA LYS A 160 -21.99 2.86 -4.24
C LYS A 160 -21.06 1.97 -5.07
N ILE A 161 -19.76 2.24 -4.94
CA ILE A 161 -18.73 1.33 -5.46
C ILE A 161 -18.75 0.06 -4.60
N PRO A 162 -18.74 -1.15 -5.21
CA PRO A 162 -18.64 -2.40 -4.48
C PRO A 162 -17.50 -2.38 -3.46
N ARG A 163 -17.79 -2.84 -2.25
CA ARG A 163 -16.78 -2.92 -1.19
C ARG A 163 -15.83 -4.08 -1.48
N LYS A 164 -14.56 -3.82 -1.23
CA LYS A 164 -13.47 -4.78 -1.31
C LYS A 164 -13.05 -5.21 0.10
N TYR A 165 -12.62 -6.45 0.26
CA TYR A 165 -12.18 -7.01 1.52
C TYR A 165 -10.88 -7.78 1.29
N PHE A 166 -9.83 -7.40 2.03
CA PHE A 166 -8.54 -8.06 1.92
C PHE A 166 -8.50 -9.19 2.94
N THR A 167 -8.97 -10.37 2.50
CA THR A 167 -9.07 -11.60 3.29
C THR A 167 -7.71 -12.21 3.60
N LEU A 168 -7.68 -13.21 4.48
CA LEU A 168 -6.44 -13.93 4.79
C LEU A 168 -5.88 -14.64 3.55
N ASP A 169 -6.75 -15.18 2.69
CA ASP A 169 -6.35 -15.74 1.39
C ASP A 169 -5.72 -14.68 0.47
N SER A 170 -6.36 -13.51 0.35
CA SER A 170 -5.81 -12.40 -0.43
C SER A 170 -4.46 -11.92 0.12
N TYR A 171 -4.31 -11.89 1.45
CA TYR A 171 -3.06 -11.59 2.13
C TYR A 171 -1.96 -12.58 1.78
N LYS A 172 -2.25 -13.90 1.88
CA LYS A 172 -1.29 -14.96 1.56
C LYS A 172 -0.80 -14.85 0.11
N LYS A 173 -1.72 -14.68 -0.86
CA LYS A 173 -1.40 -14.53 -2.29
C LYS A 173 -0.49 -13.32 -2.56
N VAL A 174 -0.81 -12.16 -1.97
CA VAL A 174 0.01 -10.95 -2.17
C VAL A 174 1.39 -11.10 -1.52
N GLN A 175 1.47 -11.65 -0.31
CA GLN A 175 2.73 -11.78 0.41
C GLN A 175 3.64 -12.87 -0.18
N SER A 176 3.08 -14.03 -0.60
CA SER A 176 3.84 -15.06 -1.33
C SER A 176 4.38 -14.47 -2.62
N PHE A 177 3.56 -13.86 -3.48
CA PHE A 177 4.03 -13.20 -4.70
C PHE A 177 5.13 -12.16 -4.41
N HIS A 178 4.94 -11.29 -3.42
CA HIS A 178 5.89 -10.24 -3.03
C HIS A 178 7.29 -10.79 -2.69
N TRP A 179 7.40 -12.00 -2.17
CA TRP A 179 8.68 -12.60 -1.79
C TRP A 179 9.17 -13.66 -2.79
N GLU A 180 8.29 -14.43 -3.41
CA GLU A 180 8.65 -15.59 -4.25
C GLU A 180 8.82 -15.22 -5.73
N GLU A 181 8.03 -14.28 -6.25
CA GLU A 181 7.86 -14.09 -7.69
C GLU A 181 7.93 -12.63 -8.17
N ASP A 182 7.84 -11.65 -7.26
CA ASP A 182 7.73 -10.24 -7.62
C ASP A 182 8.97 -9.75 -8.37
N TRP A 183 8.78 -9.61 -9.67
CA TRP A 183 9.75 -9.15 -10.66
C TRP A 183 10.06 -7.66 -10.58
N PHE A 184 9.34 -6.89 -9.75
CA PHE A 184 9.54 -5.45 -9.64
C PHE A 184 10.91 -5.11 -9.04
N ASP A 185 11.66 -4.29 -9.76
CA ASP A 185 12.92 -3.72 -9.29
C ASP A 185 12.64 -2.54 -8.35
N TYR A 186 12.70 -2.80 -7.05
CA TYR A 186 12.61 -1.74 -6.07
C TYR A 186 13.89 -0.91 -6.11
N ILE A 187 13.74 0.41 -5.95
CA ILE A 187 14.87 1.35 -5.85
C ILE A 187 15.89 0.91 -4.79
N HIS A 188 15.39 0.30 -3.72
CA HIS A 188 16.18 -0.34 -2.68
C HIS A 188 15.40 -1.50 -2.05
N GLU A 189 16.06 -2.63 -1.75
CA GLU A 189 15.40 -3.82 -1.19
C GLU A 189 14.78 -3.55 0.20
N GLY A 190 15.31 -2.59 0.96
CA GLY A 190 14.66 -2.07 2.16
C GLY A 190 13.21 -1.59 1.97
N THR A 191 12.84 -1.15 0.75
CA THR A 191 11.43 -0.85 0.41
C THR A 191 10.56 -2.10 0.50
N ARG A 192 11.07 -3.24 0.01
CA ARG A 192 10.37 -4.54 0.05
C ARG A 192 10.10 -4.96 1.50
N VAL A 193 11.09 -4.81 2.36
CA VAL A 193 11.01 -5.10 3.81
C VAL A 193 9.96 -4.23 4.48
N ASP A 194 10.04 -2.90 4.27
CA ASP A 194 9.09 -1.96 4.85
C ASP A 194 7.66 -2.19 4.34
N ASN A 195 7.47 -2.57 3.07
CA ASN A 195 6.13 -2.86 2.52
C ASN A 195 5.40 -3.96 3.29
N THR A 196 6.08 -5.08 3.58
CA THR A 196 5.48 -6.17 4.35
C THR A 196 5.13 -5.70 5.76
N ASN A 197 6.05 -5.00 6.43
CA ASN A 197 5.80 -4.48 7.78
C ASN A 197 4.61 -3.51 7.80
N MET A 198 4.51 -2.61 6.81
CA MET A 198 3.40 -1.66 6.72
C MET A 198 2.05 -2.35 6.44
N ILE A 199 2.01 -3.37 5.57
CA ILE A 199 0.78 -4.17 5.34
C ILE A 199 0.33 -4.82 6.65
N ASN A 200 1.27 -5.42 7.40
CA ASN A 200 1.01 -6.04 8.70
C ASN A 200 0.53 -5.00 9.71
N GLY A 201 1.19 -3.84 9.77
CA GLY A 201 0.79 -2.71 10.59
C GLY A 201 -0.67 -2.30 10.33
N HIS A 202 -1.09 -2.20 9.07
CA HIS A 202 -2.49 -1.92 8.73
C HIS A 202 -3.45 -3.05 9.15
N ALA A 203 -3.07 -4.32 8.93
CA ALA A 203 -3.90 -5.48 9.27
C ALA A 203 -4.13 -5.62 10.78
N TYR A 204 -3.08 -5.43 11.57
CA TYR A 204 -3.08 -5.72 13.01
C TYR A 204 -3.50 -4.54 13.89
N THR A 205 -3.64 -3.33 13.33
CA THR A 205 -4.02 -2.13 14.10
C THR A 205 -5.27 -1.44 13.57
N SER A 206 -5.77 -1.88 12.40
CA SER A 206 -6.78 -1.18 11.60
C SER A 206 -6.37 0.21 11.11
N ALA A 207 -5.13 0.64 11.32
CA ALA A 207 -4.68 2.01 11.06
C ALA A 207 -4.95 2.47 9.61
N ARG A 208 -5.26 3.75 9.44
CA ARG A 208 -5.35 4.37 8.11
C ARG A 208 -3.95 4.63 7.55
N LEU A 209 -3.90 4.85 6.24
CA LEU A 209 -2.67 5.10 5.46
C LEU A 209 -1.70 6.06 6.16
N SER A 210 -2.18 7.26 6.52
CA SER A 210 -1.37 8.32 7.13
C SER A 210 -0.90 7.99 8.54
N GLU A 211 -1.60 7.13 9.26
CA GLU A 211 -1.31 6.82 10.67
C GLU A 211 -0.09 5.88 10.77
N ILE A 212 0.10 4.98 9.79
CA ILE A 212 1.31 4.14 9.69
C ILE A 212 2.46 4.90 9.01
N CYS A 213 2.19 5.62 7.91
CA CYS A 213 3.24 6.27 7.13
C CYS A 213 3.98 7.39 7.88
N GLN A 214 3.36 7.98 8.90
CA GLN A 214 3.92 9.07 9.71
C GLN A 214 4.40 8.59 11.09
N ALA A 215 4.45 7.27 11.31
CA ALA A 215 4.93 6.72 12.57
C ALA A 215 6.42 7.07 12.78
N THR A 216 6.73 7.51 13.98
CA THR A 216 8.07 7.87 14.46
C THR A 216 8.44 6.97 15.65
N TYR A 217 9.72 6.95 16.04
CA TYR A 217 10.14 6.07 17.15
C TYR A 217 9.54 6.47 18.51
N LYS A 218 9.16 7.74 18.71
CA LYS A 218 8.38 8.16 19.89
C LYS A 218 7.00 7.51 19.98
N ASP A 219 6.46 7.04 18.86
CA ASP A 219 5.16 6.37 18.82
C ASP A 219 5.29 4.88 19.17
N LEU A 220 6.51 4.40 19.44
CA LEU A 220 6.80 3.01 19.77
C LEU A 220 7.30 2.87 21.21
N GLU A 221 6.95 1.76 21.84
CA GLU A 221 7.52 1.34 23.12
C GLU A 221 7.92 -0.13 23.01
N CYS A 222 9.17 -0.46 23.35
CA CYS A 222 9.66 -1.83 23.28
C CYS A 222 9.94 -2.34 24.70
N VAL A 223 9.35 -3.48 25.05
CA VAL A 223 9.46 -4.09 26.36
C VAL A 223 9.89 -5.54 26.21
N VAL A 224 10.82 -5.99 27.06
CA VAL A 224 11.09 -7.42 27.25
C VAL A 224 10.44 -7.82 28.56
N GLY A 225 9.49 -8.74 28.50
CA GLY A 225 8.89 -9.37 29.68
C GLY A 225 9.11 -10.88 29.66
N TYR A 226 8.33 -11.60 30.46
CA TYR A 226 8.22 -13.05 30.36
C TYR A 226 6.91 -13.48 29.68
N TYR A 227 6.96 -14.60 28.96
CA TYR A 227 5.82 -15.36 28.46
C TYR A 227 6.18 -16.85 28.57
N ASP A 228 5.37 -17.64 29.26
CA ASP A 228 5.62 -19.05 29.56
C ASP A 228 7.03 -19.33 30.14
N GLY A 229 7.49 -18.46 31.04
CA GLY A 229 8.80 -18.58 31.71
C GLY A 229 9.99 -18.10 30.87
N GLU A 230 9.79 -17.81 29.58
CA GLU A 230 10.83 -17.39 28.67
C GLU A 230 10.77 -15.87 28.39
N PRO A 231 11.92 -15.21 28.15
CA PRO A 231 11.95 -13.79 27.77
C PRO A 231 11.26 -13.55 26.44
N ASP A 232 10.43 -12.51 26.38
CA ASP A 232 9.50 -12.22 25.29
C ASP A 232 9.48 -10.72 24.96
N ILE A 233 9.75 -10.39 23.70
CA ILE A 233 9.75 -9.02 23.19
C ILE A 233 8.30 -8.61 22.86
N LYS A 234 7.89 -7.45 23.36
CA LYS A 234 6.57 -6.86 23.16
C LYS A 234 6.77 -5.44 22.64
N LEU A 235 6.24 -5.16 21.45
CA LEU A 235 6.28 -3.83 20.87
C LEU A 235 4.90 -3.21 20.95
N LYS A 236 4.77 -2.03 21.54
CA LYS A 236 3.55 -1.23 21.51
C LYS A 236 3.69 -0.15 20.45
N PHE A 237 2.66 0.03 19.62
CA PHE A 237 2.56 1.13 18.68
C PHE A 237 1.34 2.01 19.03
N THR A 238 1.60 3.28 19.24
CA THR A 238 0.59 4.31 19.49
C THR A 238 0.25 5.01 18.18
N ARG A 239 -1.03 5.05 17.80
CA ARG A 239 -1.46 5.78 16.61
C ARG A 239 -1.61 7.27 16.92
N GLU A 240 -0.49 7.95 17.05
CA GLU A 240 -0.45 9.35 17.47
C GLU A 240 -1.26 10.25 16.52
N PHE A 241 -1.10 10.03 15.22
CA PHE A 241 -1.92 10.68 14.21
C PHE A 241 -3.24 9.92 14.03
N CYS A 242 -4.30 10.29 14.76
CA CYS A 242 -5.64 9.72 14.59
C CYS A 242 -6.67 10.73 14.07
N LYS A 243 -7.51 10.30 13.13
CA LYS A 243 -8.62 11.15 12.68
C LYS A 243 -9.64 11.36 13.79
N ALA A 244 -9.84 12.62 14.18
CA ALA A 244 -10.88 13.09 15.11
C ALA A 244 -10.74 12.59 16.56
N LYS A 245 -9.53 12.18 16.97
CA LYS A 245 -9.16 11.89 18.36
C LYS A 245 -7.83 12.59 18.67
N ASP A 246 -7.83 13.41 19.71
CA ASP A 246 -6.66 14.19 20.15
C ASP A 246 -6.34 13.94 21.65
N VAL A 247 -6.99 12.95 22.29
CA VAL A 247 -6.89 12.70 23.75
C VAL A 247 -6.72 11.22 24.07
N ASP A 248 -7.48 10.34 23.39
CA ASP A 248 -7.45 8.88 23.61
C ASP A 248 -7.01 8.13 22.34
N GLN A 249 -5.77 8.38 21.90
CA GLN A 249 -5.17 7.66 20.78
C GLN A 249 -5.09 6.15 21.12
N PRO A 250 -5.44 5.27 20.17
CA PRO A 250 -5.37 3.83 20.41
C PRO A 250 -3.92 3.34 20.38
N GLU A 251 -3.61 2.45 21.32
CA GLU A 251 -2.34 1.76 21.43
C GLU A 251 -2.52 0.28 21.06
N HIS A 252 -1.57 -0.27 20.32
CA HIS A 252 -1.63 -1.61 19.76
C HIS A 252 -0.37 -2.40 20.11
N PRO A 253 -0.44 -3.39 21.01
CA PRO A 253 0.68 -4.28 21.30
C PRO A 253 0.85 -5.37 20.23
N PHE A 254 2.10 -5.68 19.93
CA PHE A 254 2.56 -6.77 19.08
C PHE A 254 3.41 -7.73 19.91
N PRO A 255 3.07 -9.03 19.95
CA PRO A 255 3.84 -10.01 20.71
C PRO A 255 4.90 -10.70 19.85
N GLU A 256 6.01 -11.11 20.46
CA GLU A 256 6.99 -12.03 19.86
C GLU A 256 6.41 -13.45 19.77
N ARG A 257 5.94 -14.00 20.90
CA ARG A 257 5.23 -15.29 20.93
C ARG A 257 3.73 -15.12 20.92
N MET A 258 3.05 -15.90 20.09
CA MET A 258 1.60 -15.93 19.96
C MET A 258 1.05 -17.20 20.58
N ASN A 259 -0.17 -17.14 21.12
CA ASN A 259 -0.88 -18.33 21.54
C ASN A 259 -1.42 -19.06 20.31
N THR A 260 -0.83 -20.21 19.98
CA THR A 260 -1.17 -21.05 18.84
C THR A 260 -1.78 -22.36 19.35
N PRO A 261 -3.11 -22.55 19.27
CA PRO A 261 -3.79 -23.74 19.83
C PRO A 261 -3.29 -25.08 19.28
N ASP A 262 -2.78 -25.08 18.05
CA ASP A 262 -2.21 -26.21 17.31
C ASP A 262 -0.68 -26.29 17.41
N GLY A 263 -0.04 -25.36 18.12
CA GLY A 263 1.43 -25.23 18.19
C GLY A 263 2.07 -24.71 16.89
N LEU A 264 1.27 -24.34 15.88
CA LEU A 264 1.76 -23.88 14.59
C LEU A 264 1.75 -22.35 14.54
N TYR A 265 2.94 -21.77 14.47
CA TYR A 265 3.09 -20.33 14.29
C TYR A 265 2.64 -19.91 12.88
N PRO A 266 2.10 -18.69 12.73
CA PRO A 266 1.85 -18.17 11.39
C PRO A 266 3.19 -18.05 10.63
N PRO A 267 3.16 -18.05 9.29
CA PRO A 267 4.35 -17.85 8.48
C PRO A 267 5.16 -16.62 8.90
N LEU A 268 6.48 -16.66 8.73
CA LEU A 268 7.39 -15.57 9.12
C LEU A 268 6.93 -14.19 8.62
N VAL A 269 6.40 -14.13 7.39
CA VAL A 269 5.86 -12.90 6.79
C VAL A 269 4.70 -12.26 7.59
N ALA A 270 4.01 -13.04 8.43
CA ALA A 270 2.89 -12.62 9.27
C ALA A 270 3.28 -12.47 10.75
N GLN A 271 4.54 -12.68 11.12
CA GLN A 271 5.01 -12.48 12.48
C GLN A 271 5.46 -11.03 12.65
N PRO A 272 4.81 -10.22 13.52
CA PRO A 272 5.08 -8.78 13.56
C PRO A 272 6.50 -8.47 14.02
N ILE A 273 7.01 -9.17 15.04
CA ILE A 273 8.33 -8.88 15.62
C ILE A 273 9.48 -9.16 14.64
N VAL A 274 9.33 -10.10 13.70
CA VAL A 274 10.32 -10.35 12.63
C VAL A 274 10.61 -9.07 11.84
N HIS A 275 9.56 -8.41 11.38
CA HIS A 275 9.68 -7.21 10.54
C HIS A 275 10.01 -5.96 11.35
N TRP A 276 9.41 -5.82 12.55
CA TRP A 276 9.70 -4.69 13.42
C TRP A 276 11.15 -4.67 13.91
N LEU A 277 11.70 -5.82 14.35
CA LEU A 277 13.10 -5.90 14.74
C LEU A 277 14.03 -5.64 13.57
N ALA A 278 13.75 -6.16 12.38
CA ALA A 278 14.55 -5.85 11.21
C ALA A 278 14.60 -4.33 10.95
N ASN A 279 13.46 -3.64 11.11
CA ASN A 279 13.38 -2.19 10.96
C ASN A 279 14.14 -1.42 12.06
N ILE A 280 14.00 -1.85 13.31
CA ILE A 280 14.60 -1.19 14.46
C ILE A 280 16.13 -1.38 14.50
N VAL A 281 16.59 -2.63 14.34
CA VAL A 281 18.01 -3.00 14.45
C VAL A 281 18.81 -2.42 13.31
N SER A 282 18.31 -2.51 12.07
CA SER A 282 19.05 -1.93 10.96
C SER A 282 19.05 -0.40 10.95
N SER A 283 18.12 0.22 11.69
CA SER A 283 18.13 1.65 12.01
C SER A 283 19.03 2.04 13.17
N GLN A 284 19.59 1.09 13.92
CA GLN A 284 20.31 1.35 15.18
C GLN A 284 19.49 2.22 16.14
N ALA A 285 18.17 1.98 16.22
CA ALA A 285 17.27 2.91 16.90
C ALA A 285 17.32 2.84 18.43
N PHE A 286 17.79 1.71 19.00
CA PHE A 286 17.95 1.56 20.45
C PHE A 286 19.19 2.28 20.97
N ALA A 287 19.10 2.78 22.21
CA ALA A 287 20.19 3.50 22.84
C ALA A 287 21.43 2.63 23.13
N ARG A 288 21.22 1.35 23.49
CA ARG A 288 22.27 0.47 24.03
C ARG A 288 22.49 -0.84 23.28
N TYR A 289 21.53 -1.28 22.46
CA TYR A 289 21.55 -2.59 21.82
C TYR A 289 21.53 -2.43 20.30
N HIS A 290 22.64 -2.75 19.64
CA HIS A 290 22.86 -2.45 18.22
C HIS A 290 22.81 -3.70 17.33
N THR A 291 22.86 -4.90 17.92
CA THR A 291 22.77 -6.18 17.18
C THR A 291 21.56 -6.99 17.60
N LEU A 292 21.13 -7.92 16.74
CA LEU A 292 20.02 -8.82 17.02
C LEU A 292 20.33 -9.71 18.24
N ASP A 293 21.54 -10.28 18.32
CA ASP A 293 21.96 -11.12 19.44
C ASP A 293 21.91 -10.39 20.78
N GLN A 294 22.36 -9.13 20.82
CA GLN A 294 22.29 -8.30 22.02
C GLN A 294 20.85 -8.15 22.52
N ILE A 295 19.90 -7.97 21.60
CA ILE A 295 18.48 -7.79 21.93
C ILE A 295 17.86 -9.11 22.39
N LEU A 296 18.14 -10.22 21.71
CA LEU A 296 17.61 -11.54 22.08
C LEU A 296 18.19 -12.07 23.40
N ALA A 297 19.39 -11.61 23.77
CA ALA A 297 20.04 -11.91 25.04
C ALA A 297 19.44 -11.16 26.24
N ILE A 298 18.62 -10.12 26.03
CA ILE A 298 18.02 -9.35 27.12
C ILE A 298 17.18 -10.27 28.02
N ARG A 299 17.31 -10.05 29.33
CA ARG A 299 16.51 -10.68 30.38
C ARG A 299 15.95 -9.59 31.29
N PRO A 300 14.66 -9.63 31.65
CA PRO A 300 14.14 -8.76 32.70
C PRO A 300 14.95 -8.93 34.00
N PRO A 301 15.15 -7.86 34.79
CA PRO A 301 15.95 -7.93 36.01
C PRO A 301 15.22 -8.74 37.10
N LYS A 302 15.96 -9.36 38.02
CA LYS A 302 15.39 -10.28 39.05
C LYS A 302 14.26 -9.69 39.91
N ASN A 303 14.20 -8.36 40.04
CA ASN A 303 13.22 -7.63 40.83
C ASN A 303 12.08 -7.00 40.00
N SER A 304 11.98 -7.29 38.70
CA SER A 304 10.90 -6.83 37.82
C SER A 304 10.47 -7.93 36.85
N ASN A 305 9.19 -7.93 36.48
CA ASN A 305 8.67 -8.88 35.48
C ASN A 305 8.94 -8.42 34.03
N TYR A 306 9.51 -7.22 33.86
CA TYR A 306 9.82 -6.65 32.55
C TYR A 306 10.94 -5.60 32.63
N CYS A 307 11.53 -5.27 31.48
CA CYS A 307 12.36 -4.09 31.27
C CYS A 307 11.97 -3.38 29.97
N ILE A 308 11.97 -2.05 30.00
CA ILE A 308 11.77 -1.21 28.81
C ILE A 308 13.11 -1.06 28.11
N ILE A 309 13.12 -1.17 26.78
CA ILE A 309 14.30 -0.87 25.96
C ILE A 309 14.22 0.59 25.50
N GLU A 310 15.17 1.39 25.93
CA GLU A 310 15.26 2.82 25.60
C GLU A 310 15.65 3.04 24.12
N TRP A 311 14.95 3.97 23.47
CA TRP A 311 15.35 4.52 22.17
C TRP A 311 16.51 5.50 22.34
N ALA A 312 17.36 5.64 21.32
CA ALA A 312 18.34 6.72 21.31
C ALA A 312 17.64 8.08 21.14
N ASP A 313 18.06 9.11 21.88
CA ASP A 313 17.38 10.42 21.89
C ASP A 313 17.23 11.02 20.49
N HIS A 314 18.29 10.96 19.67
CA HIS A 314 18.30 11.46 18.29
C HIS A 314 17.41 10.68 17.31
N MET A 315 16.82 9.55 17.74
CA MET A 315 15.94 8.71 16.91
C MET A 315 14.47 9.00 17.14
N LEU A 316 14.08 9.63 18.26
CA LEU A 316 12.69 9.76 18.68
C LEU A 316 11.77 10.38 17.60
N ASP A 317 12.23 11.44 16.94
CA ASP A 317 11.48 12.13 15.88
C ASP A 317 11.74 11.58 14.46
N LYS A 318 12.62 10.59 14.31
CA LYS A 318 12.89 9.99 13.01
C LYS A 318 11.75 9.06 12.59
N PRO A 319 11.44 8.98 11.28
CA PRO A 319 10.40 8.09 10.78
C PRO A 319 10.80 6.62 10.96
N VAL A 320 9.85 5.80 11.40
CA VAL A 320 9.96 4.34 11.41
C VAL A 320 10.02 3.79 9.98
N PHE A 321 9.22 4.39 9.10
CA PHE A 321 9.11 4.05 7.68
C PHE A 321 9.60 5.24 6.84
N PRO A 322 10.91 5.31 6.56
CA PRO A 322 11.48 6.38 5.75
C PRO A 322 11.16 6.22 4.26
N GLU A 323 11.34 7.28 3.48
CA GLU A 323 11.49 7.15 2.02
C GLU A 323 12.83 6.48 1.70
N TRP A 324 12.84 5.66 0.65
CA TRP A 324 14.03 4.96 0.17
C TRP A 324 14.54 5.56 -1.13
N ASN A 325 15.86 5.75 -1.18
CA ASN A 325 16.63 6.16 -2.34
C ASN A 325 17.63 5.05 -2.71
N PRO A 326 18.32 5.13 -3.86
CA PRO A 326 19.34 4.16 -4.23
C PRO A 326 20.50 4.09 -3.23
N ASP A 327 20.75 5.18 -2.49
CA ASP A 327 21.77 5.27 -1.43
C ASP A 327 21.30 4.68 -0.07
N GLY A 328 20.05 4.24 0.02
CA GLY A 328 19.44 3.75 1.25
C GLY A 328 18.31 4.66 1.76
N ARG A 329 18.06 4.61 3.07
CA ARG A 329 16.97 5.38 3.69
C ARG A 329 17.27 6.88 3.74
N SER A 330 16.24 7.68 3.52
CA SER A 330 16.29 9.13 3.76
C SER A 330 15.80 9.49 5.17
N GLU A 331 15.92 10.76 5.54
CA GLU A 331 15.33 11.28 6.78
C GLU A 331 13.84 11.62 6.67
N LYS A 332 13.27 11.56 5.45
CA LYS A 332 11.88 11.91 5.20
C LYS A 332 10.95 10.74 5.48
N THR A 333 9.79 11.05 6.06
CA THR A 333 8.73 10.07 6.26
C THR A 333 8.13 9.65 4.93
N ARG A 334 7.75 8.39 4.81
CA ARG A 334 7.14 7.88 3.58
C ARG A 334 5.83 8.61 3.26
N CYS A 335 5.69 9.09 2.02
CA CYS A 335 4.46 9.74 1.58
C CYS A 335 3.25 8.76 1.59
N PRO A 336 2.12 9.10 2.26
CA PRO A 336 0.94 8.24 2.28
C PRO A 336 0.39 7.92 0.89
N ASN A 337 0.31 8.92 0.00
CA ASN A 337 -0.22 8.71 -1.35
C ASN A 337 0.68 7.77 -2.17
N ALA A 338 2.01 7.93 -2.05
CA ALA A 338 2.96 7.04 -2.70
C ALA A 338 2.79 5.60 -2.20
N TRP A 339 2.67 5.41 -0.88
CA TRP A 339 2.42 4.09 -0.30
C TRP A 339 1.12 3.47 -0.81
N GLY A 340 0.01 4.23 -0.83
CA GLY A 340 -1.27 3.72 -1.33
C GLY A 340 -1.23 3.30 -2.81
N SER A 341 -0.49 4.02 -3.63
CA SER A 341 -0.25 3.66 -5.04
C SER A 341 0.64 2.43 -5.17
N GLN A 342 1.72 2.35 -4.39
CA GLN A 342 2.66 1.22 -4.40
C GLN A 342 2.00 -0.08 -3.91
N SER A 343 1.21 -0.04 -2.83
CA SER A 343 0.46 -1.21 -2.35
C SER A 343 -0.57 -1.67 -3.37
N THR A 344 -1.22 -0.71 -4.06
CA THR A 344 -2.16 -1.00 -5.14
C THR A 344 -1.45 -1.67 -6.33
N ALA A 345 -0.27 -1.19 -6.71
CA ALA A 345 0.53 -1.77 -7.77
C ALA A 345 1.02 -3.18 -7.42
N LEU A 346 1.54 -3.38 -6.21
CA LEU A 346 1.94 -4.71 -5.71
C LEU A 346 0.79 -5.72 -5.79
N ALA A 347 -0.39 -5.35 -5.27
CA ALA A 347 -1.54 -6.24 -5.31
C ALA A 347 -1.98 -6.56 -6.75
N LYS A 348 -1.94 -5.59 -7.67
CA LYS A 348 -2.21 -5.85 -9.09
C LYS A 348 -1.19 -6.83 -9.68
N ARG A 349 0.10 -6.67 -9.37
CA ARG A 349 1.15 -7.61 -9.81
C ARG A 349 0.93 -9.03 -9.26
N ALA A 350 0.40 -9.16 -8.05
CA ALA A 350 -0.04 -10.43 -7.48
C ALA A 350 -1.39 -10.94 -8.04
N GLY A 351 -1.89 -10.39 -9.14
CA GLY A 351 -3.13 -10.81 -9.80
C GLY A 351 -4.42 -10.17 -9.27
N MET A 352 -4.37 -9.30 -8.25
CA MET A 352 -5.57 -8.62 -7.73
C MET A 352 -6.00 -7.50 -8.67
N THR A 353 -6.89 -7.80 -9.60
CA THR A 353 -7.36 -6.86 -10.64
C THR A 353 -7.83 -5.53 -10.03
N ASN A 354 -8.45 -5.57 -8.85
CA ASN A 354 -8.99 -4.41 -8.17
C ASN A 354 -7.97 -3.61 -7.34
N GLY A 355 -6.74 -4.12 -7.18
CA GLY A 355 -5.69 -3.55 -6.34
C GLY A 355 -6.01 -3.52 -4.84
N LEU A 356 -5.07 -3.04 -4.04
CA LEU A 356 -5.16 -2.98 -2.57
C LEU A 356 -5.29 -1.54 -2.06
N GLY A 357 -6.49 -1.20 -1.58
CA GLY A 357 -6.69 0.01 -0.77
C GLY A 357 -6.88 -0.35 0.69
N PHE A 358 -6.14 0.25 1.62
CA PHE A 358 -6.14 -0.14 3.04
C PHE A 358 -7.48 -0.05 3.78
N HIS A 359 -8.50 0.59 3.17
CA HIS A 359 -9.86 0.44 3.65
C HIS A 359 -10.39 -1.01 3.54
N SER A 360 -9.96 -1.82 2.57
CA SER A 360 -10.34 -3.24 2.47
C SER A 360 -9.69 -4.08 3.57
N VAL A 361 -8.42 -3.83 3.90
CA VAL A 361 -7.71 -4.42 5.03
C VAL A 361 -8.41 -4.10 6.34
N ARG A 362 -8.67 -2.80 6.55
CA ARG A 362 -9.37 -2.31 7.74
C ARG A 362 -10.77 -2.90 7.90
N ARG A 363 -11.55 -3.03 6.81
CA ARG A 363 -12.87 -3.68 6.86
C ARG A 363 -12.75 -5.13 7.33
N LYS A 364 -11.83 -5.89 6.74
CA LYS A 364 -11.66 -7.30 7.08
C LYS A 364 -11.19 -7.48 8.52
N ALA A 365 -10.25 -6.68 8.99
CA ALA A 365 -9.82 -6.70 10.39
C ALA A 365 -11.00 -6.47 11.36
N LEU A 366 -11.89 -5.52 11.06
CA LEU A 366 -13.05 -5.24 11.90
C LEU A 366 -14.12 -6.34 11.87
N ILE A 367 -14.33 -6.99 10.71
CA ILE A 367 -15.19 -8.18 10.61
C ILE A 367 -14.61 -9.30 11.47
N ASN A 368 -13.31 -9.59 11.37
CA ASN A 368 -12.68 -10.62 12.18
C ASN A 368 -12.77 -10.34 13.68
N CYS A 369 -12.64 -9.07 14.12
CA CYS A 369 -12.85 -8.72 15.53
C CYS A 369 -14.29 -8.97 15.98
N ASN A 370 -15.28 -8.69 15.12
CA ASN A 370 -16.68 -8.95 15.40
C ASN A 370 -16.95 -10.45 15.52
N ASP A 371 -16.49 -11.23 14.55
CA ASP A 371 -16.72 -12.68 14.49
C ASP A 371 -15.95 -13.44 15.59
N ALA A 372 -14.83 -12.90 16.07
CA ALA A 372 -14.09 -13.43 17.22
C ALA A 372 -14.73 -13.13 18.59
N GLY A 373 -15.87 -12.42 18.62
CA GLY A 373 -16.61 -12.15 19.86
C GLY A 373 -16.02 -11.06 20.76
N TYR A 374 -15.18 -10.16 20.22
CA TYR A 374 -14.72 -9.01 20.99
C TYR A 374 -15.88 -8.05 21.31
N SER A 375 -15.84 -7.42 22.48
CA SER A 375 -16.88 -6.44 22.85
C SER A 375 -16.89 -5.24 21.89
N LEU A 376 -18.07 -4.67 21.67
CA LEU A 376 -18.25 -3.49 20.81
C LEU A 376 -17.33 -2.33 21.20
N ALA A 377 -17.16 -2.08 22.50
CA ALA A 377 -16.25 -1.07 23.02
C ALA A 377 -14.79 -1.33 22.59
N SER A 378 -14.33 -2.58 22.64
CA SER A 378 -13.00 -2.97 22.17
C SER A 378 -12.85 -2.81 20.66
N ILE A 379 -13.87 -3.17 19.88
CA ILE A 379 -13.87 -2.99 18.42
C ILE A 379 -13.81 -1.49 18.07
N LEU A 380 -14.59 -0.65 18.75
CA LEU A 380 -14.57 0.80 18.56
C LEU A 380 -13.23 1.41 18.96
N LYS A 381 -12.60 0.94 20.05
CA LYS A 381 -11.25 1.35 20.45
C LYS A 381 -10.22 0.95 19.40
N PHE A 382 -10.20 -0.31 18.98
CA PHE A 382 -9.35 -0.82 17.90
C PHE A 382 -9.50 0.00 16.61
N ALA A 383 -10.75 0.29 16.25
CA ALA A 383 -11.11 1.09 15.10
C ALA A 383 -10.76 2.58 15.26
N SER A 384 -10.49 3.12 16.45
CA SER A 384 -10.53 4.56 16.72
C SER A 384 -11.85 5.19 16.24
N GLN A 385 -12.99 4.61 16.62
CA GLN A 385 -14.33 5.10 16.29
C GLN A 385 -15.12 5.43 17.56
N ASN A 386 -15.96 6.46 17.49
CA ASN A 386 -16.82 6.89 18.59
C ASN A 386 -18.32 6.71 18.27
N ASN A 387 -18.64 6.26 17.06
CA ASN A 387 -20.02 6.12 16.58
C ASN A 387 -20.19 4.72 15.96
N THR A 388 -21.08 3.94 16.57
CA THR A 388 -21.44 2.57 16.17
C THR A 388 -22.04 2.50 14.76
N ASN A 389 -22.82 3.51 14.35
CA ASN A 389 -23.37 3.59 13.00
C ASN A 389 -22.29 3.66 11.92
N VAL A 390 -21.11 4.19 12.23
CA VAL A 390 -19.98 4.19 11.29
C VAL A 390 -19.44 2.77 11.12
N LEU A 391 -19.31 2.00 12.19
CA LEU A 391 -18.87 0.60 12.15
C LEU A 391 -19.82 -0.23 11.26
N VAL A 392 -21.12 -0.22 11.59
CA VAL A 392 -22.15 -0.99 10.89
C VAL A 392 -22.25 -0.55 9.43
N ASN A 393 -22.45 0.74 9.16
CA ASN A 393 -22.78 1.20 7.82
C ASN A 393 -21.58 1.31 6.89
N LYS A 394 -20.34 1.40 7.38
CA LYS A 394 -19.15 1.61 6.52
C LYS A 394 -18.17 0.43 6.53
N TYR A 395 -18.14 -0.38 7.58
CA TYR A 395 -17.11 -1.39 7.76
C TYR A 395 -17.63 -2.82 7.82
N LEU A 396 -18.73 -3.07 8.53
CA LEU A 396 -19.36 -4.38 8.50
C LEU A 396 -19.83 -4.70 7.08
N GLY A 397 -19.63 -5.97 6.70
CA GLY A 397 -19.80 -6.45 5.35
C GLY A 397 -21.24 -6.31 4.85
N THR A 398 -21.42 -6.28 3.53
CA THR A 398 -22.75 -6.54 2.94
C THR A 398 -23.06 -8.02 2.88
N VAL A 399 -22.03 -8.86 2.89
CA VAL A 399 -22.15 -10.32 3.00
C VAL A 399 -22.38 -10.62 4.48
N CYS A 400 -23.47 -11.33 4.77
CA CYS A 400 -23.78 -11.78 6.12
C CYS A 400 -22.81 -12.90 6.50
N SER A 401 -22.13 -12.80 7.65
CA SER A 401 -21.27 -13.88 8.18
C SER A 401 -22.08 -14.98 8.87
N VAL A 402 -23.38 -14.78 9.09
CA VAL A 402 -24.26 -15.80 9.69
C VAL A 402 -24.53 -16.91 8.67
N ASP A 403 -24.10 -18.12 9.01
CA ASP A 403 -24.53 -19.33 8.31
C ASP A 403 -25.99 -19.63 8.67
N GLY A 404 -26.91 -19.04 7.91
CA GLY A 404 -28.34 -19.20 8.13
C GLY A 404 -28.82 -20.65 8.00
N VAL A 405 -28.18 -21.45 7.13
CA VAL A 405 -28.55 -22.86 6.94
C VAL A 405 -28.16 -23.66 8.17
N ALA A 406 -26.90 -23.55 8.61
CA ALA A 406 -26.44 -24.25 9.80
C ALA A 406 -27.21 -23.80 11.05
N THR A 407 -27.45 -22.50 11.19
CA THR A 407 -28.23 -21.95 12.31
C THR A 407 -29.65 -22.51 12.35
N TYR A 408 -30.35 -22.50 11.20
CA TYR A 408 -31.73 -22.98 11.13
C TYR A 408 -31.83 -24.49 11.37
N GLN A 409 -30.82 -25.26 10.96
CA GLN A 409 -30.80 -26.72 11.11
C GLN A 409 -30.11 -27.21 12.39
N GLY A 410 -29.58 -26.32 13.24
CA GLY A 410 -28.84 -26.70 14.44
C GLY A 410 -27.50 -27.39 14.14
N LEU A 411 -26.87 -27.08 13.00
CA LEU A 411 -25.56 -27.61 12.60
C LEU A 411 -24.42 -26.66 13.01
N PRO A 412 -23.18 -27.14 13.09
CA PRO A 412 -22.01 -26.29 13.28
C PRO A 412 -21.88 -25.27 12.13
N PRO A 413 -21.68 -23.97 12.42
CA PRO A 413 -21.61 -22.94 11.40
C PRO A 413 -20.35 -23.05 10.56
N ARG A 414 -20.48 -22.79 9.25
CA ARG A 414 -19.37 -22.68 8.32
C ARG A 414 -18.86 -21.24 8.21
N ASN A 415 -17.58 -21.05 8.52
CA ASN A 415 -16.93 -19.74 8.44
C ASN A 415 -16.39 -19.41 7.03
N ASP A 416 -16.30 -20.38 6.13
CA ASP A 416 -15.73 -20.22 4.79
C ASP A 416 -16.71 -19.56 3.80
N LEU A 417 -18.02 -19.72 4.00
CA LEU A 417 -19.06 -19.21 3.08
C LEU A 417 -18.91 -17.70 2.83
N ALA A 418 -18.85 -16.90 3.90
CA ALA A 418 -18.67 -15.46 3.77
C ALA A 418 -17.26 -15.11 3.28
N GLU A 419 -16.23 -15.86 3.71
CA GLU A 419 -14.84 -15.59 3.36
C GLU A 419 -14.59 -15.66 1.85
N ASP A 420 -15.19 -16.62 1.16
CA ASP A 420 -15.03 -16.80 -0.29
C ASP A 420 -15.64 -15.63 -1.07
N PHE A 421 -16.86 -15.20 -0.72
CA PHE A 421 -17.49 -14.04 -1.35
C PHE A 421 -16.74 -12.74 -1.05
N LEU A 422 -16.21 -12.58 0.16
CA LEU A 422 -15.37 -11.43 0.52
C LEU A 422 -14.07 -11.45 -0.29
N SER A 423 -13.42 -12.60 -0.42
CA SER A 423 -12.18 -12.78 -1.21
C SER A 423 -12.42 -12.47 -2.69
N ALA A 424 -13.55 -12.91 -3.26
CA ALA A 424 -13.93 -12.66 -4.65
C ALA A 424 -14.00 -11.16 -4.98
N THR A 425 -14.25 -10.28 -4.00
CA THR A 425 -14.28 -8.82 -4.22
C THR A 425 -12.93 -8.24 -4.66
N MET A 426 -11.81 -8.92 -4.37
CA MET A 426 -10.48 -8.52 -4.83
C MET A 426 -10.24 -8.86 -6.32
N ARG A 427 -11.07 -9.76 -6.89
CA ARG A 427 -10.97 -10.26 -8.26
C ARG A 427 -9.54 -10.70 -8.61
N TRP A 428 -9.09 -11.71 -7.89
CA TRP A 428 -7.80 -12.34 -8.14
C TRP A 428 -7.84 -13.11 -9.47
N ASN A 429 -6.84 -12.86 -10.30
CA ASN A 429 -6.59 -13.54 -11.57
C ASN A 429 -5.09 -13.86 -11.65
N PRO A 430 -4.68 -15.12 -11.53
CA PRO A 430 -3.26 -15.50 -11.60
C PRO A 430 -2.63 -15.22 -12.99
N ASP A 431 -3.45 -15.14 -14.03
CA ASP A 431 -3.04 -14.87 -15.41
C ASP A 431 -3.23 -13.39 -15.81
N LEU A 432 -3.39 -12.48 -14.84
CA LEU A 432 -3.67 -11.07 -15.14
C LEU A 432 -2.62 -10.46 -16.07
N ALA A 433 -3.05 -9.91 -17.21
CA ALA A 433 -2.13 -9.29 -18.16
C ALA A 433 -1.48 -8.01 -17.59
N PHE A 434 -0.16 -7.90 -17.70
CA PHE A 434 0.64 -6.72 -17.32
C PHE A 434 1.10 -5.90 -18.52
N ARG A 435 0.99 -6.46 -19.72
CA ARG A 435 1.19 -5.76 -21.00
C ARG A 435 0.02 -5.99 -21.95
N LEU A 436 -0.14 -5.09 -22.90
CA LEU A 436 -1.03 -5.33 -24.04
C LEU A 436 -0.40 -6.35 -24.98
N PRO A 437 -1.18 -7.26 -25.58
CA PRO A 437 -0.72 -8.09 -26.70
C PRO A 437 -0.17 -7.22 -27.83
N SER A 438 0.88 -7.69 -28.51
CA SER A 438 1.60 -6.92 -29.52
C SER A 438 0.68 -6.37 -30.62
N LYS A 439 -0.28 -7.17 -31.08
CA LYS A 439 -1.33 -6.76 -32.03
C LYS A 439 -2.11 -5.53 -31.55
N ARG A 440 -2.58 -5.55 -30.30
CA ARG A 440 -3.38 -4.45 -29.73
C ARG A 440 -2.54 -3.19 -29.55
N MET A 441 -1.27 -3.35 -29.22
CA MET A 441 -0.31 -2.24 -29.13
C MET A 441 -0.09 -1.59 -30.51
N GLU A 442 0.00 -2.37 -31.57
CA GLU A 442 0.10 -1.85 -32.94
C GLU A 442 -1.17 -1.07 -33.34
N GLU A 443 -2.37 -1.62 -33.11
CA GLU A 443 -3.64 -0.92 -33.36
C GLU A 443 -3.71 0.44 -32.66
N ILE A 444 -3.18 0.53 -31.42
CA ILE A 444 -3.09 1.78 -30.69
C ILE A 444 -2.07 2.73 -31.34
N LYS A 445 -0.89 2.25 -31.71
CA LYS A 445 0.13 3.06 -32.40
C LYS A 445 -0.37 3.60 -33.73
N ASP A 446 -1.27 2.87 -34.38
CA ASP A 446 -1.89 3.26 -35.64
C ASP A 446 -3.07 4.23 -35.48
N SER A 447 -3.57 4.42 -34.27
CA SER A 447 -4.63 5.39 -34.01
C SER A 447 -4.19 6.82 -34.29
N THR A 448 -5.12 7.64 -34.78
CA THR A 448 -4.89 9.06 -35.07
C THR A 448 -4.45 9.83 -33.84
N GLU A 449 -5.05 9.54 -32.68
CA GLU A 449 -4.70 10.16 -31.40
C GLU A 449 -3.24 9.87 -31.01
N TYR A 450 -2.79 8.62 -31.12
CA TYR A 450 -1.41 8.24 -30.80
C TYR A 450 -0.40 8.86 -31.76
N ARG A 451 -0.69 8.83 -33.06
CA ARG A 451 0.17 9.40 -34.11
C ARG A 451 0.31 10.91 -33.94
N SER A 452 -0.79 11.63 -33.75
CA SER A 452 -0.78 13.08 -33.51
C SER A 452 0.06 13.45 -32.29
N MET A 453 -0.11 12.76 -31.16
CA MET A 453 0.74 13.00 -29.98
C MET A 453 2.22 12.71 -30.26
N THR A 454 2.52 11.69 -31.06
CA THR A 454 3.89 11.31 -31.41
C THR A 454 4.55 12.34 -32.35
N GLU A 455 3.82 12.82 -33.35
CA GLU A 455 4.26 13.90 -34.23
C GLU A 455 4.52 15.19 -33.44
N GLU A 456 3.64 15.57 -32.52
CA GLU A 456 3.86 16.72 -31.63
C GLU A 456 5.10 16.55 -30.75
N ILE A 457 5.32 15.35 -30.19
CA ILE A 457 6.52 15.03 -29.42
C ILE A 457 7.79 15.19 -30.27
N ASP A 458 7.77 14.76 -31.52
CA ASP A 458 8.88 14.87 -32.45
C ASP A 458 9.18 16.33 -32.80
N ILE A 459 8.13 17.13 -33.09
CA ILE A 459 8.25 18.57 -33.31
C ILE A 459 8.86 19.26 -32.09
N LEU A 460 8.37 18.97 -30.89
CA LEU A 460 8.92 19.54 -29.65
C LEU A 460 10.37 19.12 -29.44
N THR A 461 10.72 17.88 -29.75
CA THR A 461 12.10 17.38 -29.64
C THR A 461 13.04 18.09 -30.61
N GLN A 462 12.60 18.34 -31.84
CA GLN A 462 13.37 19.13 -32.83
C GLN A 462 13.53 20.58 -32.38
N ARG A 463 12.47 21.22 -31.86
CA ARG A 463 12.53 22.58 -31.32
C ARG A 463 13.48 22.71 -30.12
N ILE A 464 13.48 21.72 -29.23
CA ILE A 464 14.42 21.65 -28.10
C ILE A 464 15.87 21.52 -28.60
N ALA A 465 16.11 20.73 -29.65
CA ALA A 465 17.45 20.54 -30.22
C ALA A 465 17.96 21.78 -30.98
N ALA A 466 17.08 22.57 -31.61
CA ALA A 466 17.43 23.77 -32.39
C ALA A 466 17.70 25.05 -31.57
N ASN A 467 17.81 24.90 -30.24
CA ASN A 467 17.80 25.89 -29.18
C ASN A 467 18.37 27.31 -29.51
N SER A 468 17.50 28.29 -29.79
CA SER A 468 17.87 29.71 -29.99
C SER A 468 17.10 30.74 -29.13
N GLU A 469 16.03 30.38 -28.41
CA GLU A 469 15.08 31.37 -27.84
C GLU A 469 14.68 31.21 -26.36
N GLY A 470 15.51 30.64 -25.48
CA GLY A 470 15.26 30.66 -24.02
C GLY A 470 14.04 29.87 -23.49
N ASN A 471 13.17 29.34 -24.36
CA ASN A 471 11.92 28.63 -24.00
C ASN A 471 12.05 27.12 -23.75
N ALA A 472 13.28 26.59 -23.62
CA ALA A 472 13.53 25.15 -23.55
C ALA A 472 12.82 24.44 -22.38
N THR A 473 12.66 25.10 -21.23
CA THR A 473 12.00 24.52 -20.05
C THR A 473 10.51 24.29 -20.28
N VAL A 474 9.81 25.25 -20.89
CA VAL A 474 8.38 25.13 -21.22
C VAL A 474 8.15 24.04 -22.26
N LEU A 475 8.98 23.98 -23.31
CA LEU A 475 8.89 22.94 -24.34
C LEU A 475 9.12 21.54 -23.76
N ARG A 476 10.07 21.39 -22.81
CA ARG A 476 10.28 20.13 -22.09
C ARG A 476 9.05 19.74 -21.26
N ALA A 477 8.42 20.68 -20.55
CA ALA A 477 7.22 20.43 -19.77
C ALA A 477 6.02 20.01 -20.65
N GLN A 478 5.83 20.66 -21.80
CA GLN A 478 4.83 20.28 -22.80
C GLN A 478 5.08 18.87 -23.35
N ARG A 479 6.33 18.56 -23.70
CA ARG A 479 6.71 17.24 -24.20
C ARG A 479 6.44 16.15 -23.15
N THR A 480 6.80 16.40 -21.88
CA THR A 480 6.50 15.50 -20.76
C THR A 480 4.99 15.28 -20.60
N THR A 481 4.19 16.33 -20.73
CA THR A 481 2.73 16.24 -20.69
C THR A 481 2.19 15.34 -21.80
N LEU A 482 2.70 15.47 -23.03
CA LEU A 482 2.29 14.61 -24.14
C LEU A 482 2.73 13.15 -23.95
N TYR A 483 3.95 12.91 -23.45
CA TYR A 483 4.37 11.56 -23.08
C TYR A 483 3.42 10.95 -22.04
N ASN A 484 3.03 11.71 -21.02
CA ASN A 484 2.10 11.26 -19.99
C ASN A 484 0.70 10.95 -20.55
N LYS A 485 0.18 11.77 -21.47
CA LYS A 485 -1.08 11.51 -22.18
C LYS A 485 -1.01 10.23 -23.01
N ARG A 486 0.04 10.08 -23.82
CA ARG A 486 0.29 8.88 -24.64
C ARG A 486 0.38 7.61 -23.78
N ASN A 487 1.09 7.68 -22.66
CA ASN A 487 1.20 6.56 -21.71
C ASN A 487 -0.13 6.25 -21.03
N SER A 488 -0.93 7.27 -20.74
CA SER A 488 -2.27 7.10 -20.14
C SER A 488 -3.20 6.38 -21.10
N LEU A 489 -3.11 6.63 -22.41
CA LEU A 489 -3.88 5.91 -23.43
C LEU A 489 -3.57 4.41 -23.38
N ILE A 490 -2.29 4.02 -23.37
CA ILE A 490 -1.86 2.61 -23.25
C ILE A 490 -2.35 2.00 -21.94
N LYS A 491 -2.15 2.69 -20.81
CA LYS A 491 -2.57 2.22 -19.48
C LYS A 491 -4.09 2.04 -19.38
N ASN A 492 -4.86 2.92 -20.02
CA ASN A 492 -6.32 2.84 -20.06
C ASN A 492 -6.78 1.62 -20.88
N GLU A 493 -6.16 1.36 -22.03
CA GLU A 493 -6.45 0.17 -22.84
C GLU A 493 -6.06 -1.12 -22.11
N LEU A 494 -4.89 -1.17 -21.47
CA LEU A 494 -4.50 -2.29 -20.61
C LEU A 494 -5.50 -2.49 -19.48
N ARG A 495 -5.98 -1.39 -18.88
CA ARG A 495 -6.98 -1.47 -17.81
C ARG A 495 -8.31 -2.03 -18.30
N LYS A 496 -8.76 -1.66 -19.50
CA LYS A 496 -9.95 -2.23 -20.14
C LYS A 496 -9.77 -3.73 -20.37
N LEU A 497 -8.63 -4.14 -20.94
CA LEU A 497 -8.28 -5.55 -21.14
C LEU A 497 -8.35 -6.33 -19.82
N GLN A 498 -7.66 -5.88 -18.78
CA GLN A 498 -7.67 -6.52 -17.45
C GLN A 498 -9.09 -6.65 -16.86
N LEU A 499 -9.93 -5.63 -17.05
CA LEU A 499 -11.30 -5.64 -16.56
C LEU A 499 -12.21 -6.58 -17.37
N GLN A 500 -11.90 -6.84 -18.63
CA GLN A 500 -12.67 -7.74 -19.50
C GLN A 500 -12.10 -9.17 -19.55
N GLN A 501 -10.86 -9.36 -19.09
CA GLN A 501 -10.20 -10.66 -19.09
C GLN A 501 -10.99 -11.66 -18.25
N LYS A 502 -11.29 -12.81 -18.88
CA LYS A 502 -11.86 -13.97 -18.19
C LYS A 502 -10.85 -14.46 -17.16
N VAL A 503 -11.33 -14.78 -15.97
CA VAL A 503 -10.47 -15.34 -14.93
C VAL A 503 -10.25 -16.80 -15.25
N ASP A 504 -9.00 -17.16 -15.47
CA ASP A 504 -8.55 -18.54 -15.60
C ASP A 504 -7.73 -18.86 -14.36
N TYR A 505 -8.17 -19.87 -13.60
CA TYR A 505 -7.49 -20.31 -12.39
C TYR A 505 -6.46 -21.41 -12.66
N GLU A 506 -6.45 -21.98 -13.86
CA GLU A 506 -5.46 -22.97 -14.25
C GLU A 506 -4.14 -22.26 -14.60
N THR A 507 -3.09 -22.58 -13.85
CA THR A 507 -1.77 -21.94 -13.99
C THR A 507 -0.80 -22.74 -14.86
N ASP A 508 -1.12 -24.01 -15.14
CA ASP A 508 -0.26 -24.92 -15.88
C ASP A 508 -0.36 -24.64 -17.39
N LYS A 509 0.40 -23.64 -17.83
CA LYS A 509 0.52 -23.29 -19.25
C LYS A 509 1.83 -23.79 -19.81
N ALA A 510 1.79 -24.31 -21.03
CA ALA A 510 3.01 -24.56 -21.78
C ALA A 510 3.73 -23.21 -22.05
N PRO A 511 5.06 -23.19 -22.18
CA PRO A 511 5.80 -21.95 -22.40
C PRO A 511 5.30 -21.11 -23.60
N HIS A 512 4.78 -21.77 -24.63
CA HIS A 512 4.24 -21.12 -25.82
C HIS A 512 2.85 -20.49 -25.66
N ASP A 513 2.17 -20.77 -24.53
CA ASP A 513 0.90 -20.15 -24.16
C ASP A 513 1.10 -18.99 -23.14
N GLU A 514 2.33 -18.79 -22.66
CA GLU A 514 2.71 -17.64 -21.83
C GLU A 514 3.06 -16.42 -22.68
N THR A 515 2.12 -15.48 -22.79
CA THR A 515 2.26 -14.27 -23.63
C THR A 515 2.83 -13.06 -22.88
N ASP A 516 3.02 -13.14 -21.56
CA ASP A 516 3.51 -12.03 -20.75
C ASP A 516 4.88 -12.35 -20.14
N TRP A 517 5.90 -11.59 -20.52
CA TRP A 517 7.28 -11.80 -20.08
C TRP A 517 7.48 -11.60 -18.57
N HIS A 518 6.60 -10.85 -17.91
CA HIS A 518 6.72 -10.58 -16.48
C HIS A 518 6.65 -11.87 -15.64
N LYS A 519 5.90 -12.88 -16.10
CA LYS A 519 5.74 -14.16 -15.40
C LYS A 519 7.05 -14.94 -15.25
N GLY A 520 7.90 -14.90 -16.27
CA GLY A 520 9.21 -15.55 -16.24
C GLY A 520 10.34 -14.65 -15.74
N HIS A 521 10.08 -13.35 -15.52
CA HIS A 521 11.16 -12.38 -15.34
C HIS A 521 11.98 -12.61 -14.06
N PHE A 522 11.32 -12.89 -12.94
CA PHE A 522 12.01 -13.17 -11.68
C PHE A 522 13.02 -14.31 -11.83
N ASN A 523 12.63 -15.40 -12.50
CA ASN A 523 13.52 -16.54 -12.78
C ASN A 523 14.72 -16.17 -13.66
N ARG A 524 14.58 -15.16 -14.53
CA ARG A 524 15.67 -14.65 -15.38
C ARG A 524 16.63 -13.70 -14.67
N ILE A 525 16.26 -13.16 -13.51
CA ILE A 525 17.12 -12.24 -12.76
C ILE A 525 17.53 -12.78 -11.38
N LYS A 526 16.97 -13.89 -10.91
CA LYS A 526 17.21 -14.40 -9.56
C LYS A 526 18.69 -14.63 -9.24
N HIS A 527 19.51 -15.03 -10.21
CA HIS A 527 20.97 -15.21 -10.04
C HIS A 527 21.74 -13.90 -9.84
N MET A 528 21.08 -12.75 -10.04
CA MET A 528 21.61 -11.40 -9.78
C MET A 528 21.20 -10.87 -8.41
N LEU A 529 20.25 -11.52 -7.73
CA LEU A 529 19.73 -11.05 -6.45
C LEU A 529 20.69 -11.43 -5.30
N PRO A 530 20.73 -10.63 -4.22
CA PRO A 530 21.50 -10.97 -3.03
C PRO A 530 21.10 -12.36 -2.49
N PRO A 531 22.05 -13.17 -1.98
CA PRO A 531 21.74 -14.48 -1.43
C PRO A 531 20.72 -14.44 -0.29
N GLU A 532 20.70 -13.38 0.51
CA GLU A 532 19.68 -13.09 1.52
C GLU A 532 18.29 -13.01 0.89
N ARG A 533 18.16 -12.30 -0.25
CA ARG A 533 16.88 -12.16 -0.96
C ARG A 533 16.38 -13.50 -1.48
N LEU A 534 17.28 -14.38 -1.92
CA LEU A 534 16.95 -15.73 -2.38
C LEU A 534 16.54 -16.65 -1.23
N ARG A 535 17.26 -16.61 -0.09
CA ARG A 535 16.85 -17.34 1.11
C ARG A 535 15.46 -16.90 1.57
N LEU A 536 15.20 -15.60 1.65
CA LEU A 536 13.91 -15.06 2.05
C LEU A 536 12.77 -15.42 1.10
N ALA A 537 13.05 -15.55 -0.20
CA ALA A 537 12.06 -16.04 -1.16
C ALA A 537 11.54 -17.44 -0.77
N THR A 538 12.40 -18.30 -0.21
CA THR A 538 12.02 -19.65 0.21
C THR A 538 11.50 -19.70 1.65
N THR A 539 12.00 -18.84 2.55
CA THR A 539 11.72 -18.95 3.99
C THR A 539 10.56 -18.10 4.48
N MET A 540 10.16 -17.03 3.79
CA MET A 540 9.13 -16.10 4.29
C MET A 540 7.76 -16.74 4.54
N MET A 541 7.41 -17.77 3.76
CA MET A 541 6.16 -18.52 3.93
C MET A 541 6.28 -19.69 4.92
N ALA A 542 7.48 -19.97 5.45
CA ALA A 542 7.69 -21.01 6.44
C ALA A 542 7.10 -20.65 7.81
N GLN A 543 6.50 -21.63 8.47
CA GLN A 543 6.07 -21.53 9.87
C GLN A 543 7.26 -21.85 10.76
N ALA A 544 7.76 -20.84 11.48
CA ALA A 544 8.91 -21.00 12.37
C ALA A 544 8.58 -20.43 13.75
N SER A 545 8.99 -21.15 14.80
CA SER A 545 8.85 -20.66 16.18
C SER A 545 9.77 -19.46 16.42
N PRO A 546 9.36 -18.44 17.20
CA PRO A 546 10.20 -17.33 17.61
C PRO A 546 11.54 -17.82 18.19
N ARG A 547 12.62 -17.13 17.81
CA ARG A 547 14.02 -17.44 18.20
C ARG A 547 14.56 -18.80 17.73
N SER A 548 13.86 -19.53 16.86
CA SER A 548 14.46 -20.65 16.13
C SER A 548 15.54 -20.16 15.16
N HIS A 549 16.42 -21.05 14.69
CA HIS A 549 17.46 -20.71 13.71
C HIS A 549 16.87 -20.06 12.45
N THR A 550 15.79 -20.62 11.89
CA THR A 550 15.09 -20.08 10.71
C THR A 550 14.54 -18.67 10.98
N TRP A 551 14.00 -18.44 12.18
CA TRP A 551 13.45 -17.14 12.57
C TRP A 551 14.54 -16.07 12.70
N ILE A 552 15.66 -16.40 13.35
CA ILE A 552 16.81 -15.50 13.51
C ILE A 552 17.41 -15.18 12.15
N GLN A 553 17.69 -16.19 11.32
CA GLN A 553 18.24 -16.02 9.97
C GLN A 553 17.36 -15.12 9.10
N ALA A 554 16.04 -15.25 9.19
CA ALA A 554 15.13 -14.39 8.44
C ALA A 554 15.24 -12.91 8.85
N ILE A 555 15.40 -12.61 10.14
CA ILE A 555 15.59 -11.24 10.60
C ILE A 555 16.95 -10.70 10.17
N GLU A 556 18.01 -11.49 10.26
CA GLU A 556 19.35 -11.10 9.79
C GLU A 556 19.35 -10.81 8.29
N ASP A 557 18.70 -11.66 7.49
CA ASP A 557 18.54 -11.47 6.05
C ASP A 557 17.77 -10.17 5.75
N LEU A 558 16.68 -9.89 6.48
CA LEU A 558 15.92 -8.63 6.35
C LEU A 558 16.76 -7.40 6.76
N ILE A 559 17.55 -7.51 7.84
CA ILE A 559 18.48 -6.45 8.28
C ILE A 559 19.51 -6.18 7.18
N CYS A 560 20.07 -7.23 6.59
CA CYS A 560 21.04 -7.15 5.51
C CYS A 560 20.41 -6.46 4.29
N LEU A 561 19.23 -6.88 3.82
CA LEU A 561 18.53 -6.22 2.70
C LEU A 561 18.23 -4.73 2.94
N ARG A 562 18.03 -4.30 4.18
CA ARG A 562 17.86 -2.88 4.53
C ARG A 562 19.18 -2.10 4.53
N LYS A 563 20.34 -2.76 4.63
CA LYS A 563 21.67 -2.14 4.69
C LYS A 563 22.49 -2.25 3.39
N SER A 564 22.22 -3.26 2.57
CA SER A 564 23.03 -3.56 1.38
C SER A 564 22.96 -2.48 0.32
N ASP A 565 24.10 -2.12 -0.27
CA ASP A 565 24.13 -1.33 -1.51
C ASP A 565 23.53 -2.16 -2.64
N CYS A 566 22.47 -1.62 -3.22
CA CYS A 566 21.66 -2.29 -4.22
C CYS A 566 21.67 -1.55 -5.56
N LYS A 567 22.58 -0.57 -5.76
CA LYS A 567 22.63 0.25 -6.99
C LYS A 567 23.02 -0.53 -8.23
N VAL A 568 23.93 -1.49 -8.07
CA VAL A 568 24.44 -2.33 -9.16
C VAL A 568 24.31 -3.79 -8.75
N ALA A 569 23.71 -4.59 -9.61
CA ALA A 569 23.64 -6.03 -9.39
C ALA A 569 24.89 -6.73 -9.95
N TYR A 570 25.28 -7.84 -9.34
CA TYR A 570 26.41 -8.64 -9.78
C TYR A 570 26.08 -10.12 -9.70
N GLN A 571 26.46 -10.88 -10.72
CA GLN A 571 26.61 -12.32 -10.60
C GLN A 571 27.63 -12.63 -9.50
N ARG A 572 27.44 -13.75 -8.80
CA ARG A 572 28.33 -14.19 -7.71
C ARG A 572 29.83 -14.15 -8.09
N GLY A 573 30.17 -14.58 -9.30
CA GLY A 573 31.55 -14.59 -9.80
C GLY A 573 32.11 -13.23 -10.25
N LEU A 574 31.31 -12.16 -10.21
CA LEU A 574 31.68 -10.82 -10.66
C LEU A 574 31.52 -9.76 -9.56
N GLN A 575 31.27 -10.17 -8.31
CA GLN A 575 31.11 -9.22 -7.21
C GLN A 575 32.44 -8.51 -6.89
N PRO A 576 32.42 -7.18 -6.63
CA PRO A 576 33.57 -6.48 -6.08
C PRO A 576 34.04 -7.09 -4.76
N VAL A 577 35.35 -7.00 -4.48
CA VAL A 577 35.94 -7.42 -3.20
C VAL A 577 36.37 -6.17 -2.45
N ASP A 578 35.84 -5.96 -1.25
CA ASP A 578 36.08 -4.78 -0.40
C ASP A 578 35.83 -3.44 -1.11
N GLY A 579 34.88 -3.40 -2.06
CA GLY A 579 34.57 -2.20 -2.84
C GLY A 579 35.52 -1.95 -4.03
N PHE A 580 36.47 -2.85 -4.29
CA PHE A 580 37.43 -2.76 -5.39
C PHE A 580 37.16 -3.81 -6.47
N CYS A 581 37.69 -3.54 -7.67
CA CYS A 581 37.78 -4.55 -8.72
C CYS A 581 38.54 -5.78 -8.20
N PRO A 582 37.98 -7.01 -8.30
CA PRO A 582 38.60 -8.22 -7.76
C PRO A 582 39.93 -8.59 -8.42
N ILE A 583 40.22 -8.01 -9.59
CA ILE A 583 41.44 -8.29 -10.35
C ILE A 583 42.62 -7.55 -9.72
N SER A 584 43.59 -8.31 -9.23
CA SER A 584 44.76 -7.81 -8.48
C SER A 584 45.61 -6.79 -9.25
N SER A 585 45.67 -6.88 -10.57
CA SER A 585 46.38 -5.91 -11.42
C SER A 585 45.58 -4.62 -11.67
N CYS A 586 44.28 -4.61 -11.42
CA CYS A 586 43.42 -3.46 -11.59
C CYS A 586 43.19 -2.72 -10.27
N ARG A 587 42.62 -3.42 -9.27
CA ARG A 587 42.22 -2.87 -7.94
C ARG A 587 41.60 -1.47 -7.98
N GLN A 588 40.89 -1.14 -9.06
CA GLN A 588 40.18 0.13 -9.19
C GLN A 588 39.06 0.18 -8.16
N GLU A 589 38.91 1.30 -7.45
CA GLU A 589 37.80 1.52 -6.54
C GLU A 589 36.49 1.61 -7.35
N ILE A 590 35.53 0.71 -7.07
CA ILE A 590 34.30 0.61 -7.86
C ILE A 590 33.40 1.84 -7.67
N SER A 591 33.42 2.43 -6.47
CA SER A 591 32.68 3.64 -6.14
C SER A 591 33.08 4.83 -7.05
N SER A 592 34.36 4.90 -7.46
CA SER A 592 34.91 5.96 -8.30
C SER A 592 34.39 5.96 -9.74
N LEU A 593 33.83 4.84 -10.18
CA LEU A 593 33.27 4.69 -11.51
C LEU A 593 31.80 5.12 -11.55
N PRO A 594 31.34 5.72 -12.67
CA PRO A 594 29.92 5.93 -12.93
C PRO A 594 29.15 4.62 -12.75
N VAL A 595 27.97 4.68 -12.12
CA VAL A 595 27.20 3.52 -11.66
C VAL A 595 26.96 2.52 -12.79
N GLU A 596 26.64 3.01 -13.97
CA GLU A 596 26.38 2.26 -15.19
C GLU A 596 27.60 1.54 -15.78
N LYS A 597 28.82 1.92 -15.37
CA LYS A 597 30.08 1.31 -15.82
C LYS A 597 30.65 0.27 -14.86
N ARG A 598 30.18 0.23 -13.62
CA ARG A 598 30.77 -0.58 -12.53
C ARG A 598 30.77 -2.07 -12.84
N TRP A 599 29.62 -2.64 -13.19
CA TRP A 599 29.53 -4.05 -13.57
C TRP A 599 30.37 -4.38 -14.81
N ASN A 600 30.26 -3.54 -15.84
CA ASN A 600 30.97 -3.74 -17.11
C ASN A 600 32.49 -3.73 -16.92
N HIS A 601 33.00 -2.86 -16.04
CA HIS A 601 34.40 -2.81 -15.67
C HIS A 601 34.89 -4.16 -15.12
N VAL A 602 34.22 -4.69 -14.09
CA VAL A 602 34.61 -5.98 -13.48
C VAL A 602 34.55 -7.10 -14.50
N TYR A 603 33.47 -7.17 -15.28
CA TYR A 603 33.32 -8.15 -16.35
C TYR A 603 34.48 -8.09 -17.37
N ARG A 604 34.85 -6.88 -17.84
CA ARG A 604 35.95 -6.69 -18.80
C ARG A 604 37.31 -7.04 -18.20
N CYS A 605 37.55 -6.71 -16.93
CA CYS A 605 38.80 -7.05 -16.26
C CYS A 605 38.97 -8.57 -16.11
N TYR A 606 37.94 -9.31 -15.72
CA TYR A 606 37.97 -10.78 -15.73
C TYR A 606 38.20 -11.33 -17.13
N ARG A 607 37.49 -10.81 -18.13
CA ARG A 607 37.68 -11.24 -19.53
C ARG A 607 39.14 -11.05 -19.97
N ALA A 608 39.73 -9.89 -19.68
CA ALA A 608 41.10 -9.57 -20.04
C ALA A 608 42.10 -10.47 -19.31
N LEU A 609 41.90 -10.72 -18.01
CA LEU A 609 42.74 -11.64 -17.23
C LEU A 609 42.73 -13.05 -17.83
N TYR A 610 41.54 -13.64 -18.00
CA TYR A 610 41.44 -15.01 -18.50
C TYR A 610 41.89 -15.15 -19.95
N THR A 611 41.62 -14.15 -20.79
CA THR A 611 42.14 -14.13 -22.16
C THR A 611 43.67 -14.05 -22.17
N GLY A 612 44.27 -13.28 -21.25
CA GLY A 612 45.73 -13.21 -21.10
C GLY A 612 46.35 -14.52 -20.62
N LEU A 613 45.68 -15.24 -19.73
CA LEU A 613 46.16 -16.51 -19.17
C LEU A 613 45.95 -17.72 -20.11
N HIS A 614 44.83 -17.75 -20.84
CA HIS A 614 44.39 -18.94 -21.57
C HIS A 614 44.20 -18.72 -23.07
N CYS A 615 44.52 -17.52 -23.59
CA CYS A 615 44.28 -17.07 -24.98
C CYS A 615 42.80 -17.03 -25.41
N PHE A 616 41.88 -17.48 -24.56
CA PHE A 616 40.44 -17.50 -24.80
C PHE A 616 39.71 -17.32 -23.47
N ALA A 617 38.60 -16.58 -23.49
CA ALA A 617 37.68 -16.48 -22.37
C ALA A 617 36.29 -16.08 -22.86
N GLN A 618 35.29 -16.89 -22.51
CA GLN A 618 33.88 -16.57 -22.70
C GLN A 618 33.13 -16.77 -21.38
N PHE A 619 32.18 -15.88 -21.12
CA PHE A 619 31.29 -16.01 -19.97
C PHE A 619 29.97 -16.59 -20.43
N CYS A 620 29.56 -17.74 -19.88
CA CYS A 620 28.25 -18.31 -20.15
C CYS A 620 27.19 -17.59 -19.30
N PHE A 621 26.30 -16.81 -19.92
CA PHE A 621 25.22 -16.14 -19.18
C PHE A 621 24.12 -17.10 -18.71
N MET A 622 24.08 -18.33 -19.23
CA MET A 622 23.15 -19.37 -18.76
C MET A 622 23.66 -20.07 -17.49
N CYS A 623 24.98 -20.28 -17.38
CA CYS A 623 25.61 -20.91 -16.20
C CYS A 623 26.13 -19.89 -15.17
N ASN A 624 26.37 -18.64 -15.58
CA ASN A 624 27.09 -17.61 -14.82
C ASN A 624 28.55 -17.98 -14.51
N GLU A 625 29.25 -18.59 -15.47
CA GLU A 625 30.60 -19.11 -15.32
C GLU A 625 31.52 -18.74 -16.49
N TRP A 626 32.82 -18.63 -16.23
CA TRP A 626 33.85 -18.42 -17.24
C TRP A 626 34.35 -19.75 -17.82
N VAL A 627 34.44 -19.83 -19.14
CA VAL A 627 35.07 -20.93 -19.88
C VAL A 627 36.27 -20.38 -20.63
N THR A 628 37.45 -20.97 -20.39
CA THR A 628 38.74 -20.39 -20.78
C THR A 628 39.41 -21.14 -21.94
N SER A 629 38.81 -22.22 -22.44
CA SER A 629 39.26 -22.93 -23.63
C SER A 629 38.21 -22.89 -24.73
N LYS A 630 38.64 -22.67 -25.98
CA LYS A 630 37.72 -22.69 -27.13
C LYS A 630 37.06 -24.06 -27.31
N PHE A 631 37.80 -25.14 -27.07
CA PHE A 631 37.29 -26.50 -27.15
C PHE A 631 36.26 -26.79 -26.06
N GLU A 632 36.54 -26.37 -24.83
CA GLU A 632 35.58 -26.53 -23.73
C GLU A 632 34.35 -25.66 -23.94
N TRP A 633 34.49 -24.47 -24.52
CA TRP A 633 33.35 -23.61 -24.86
C TRP A 633 32.43 -24.26 -25.89
N LEU A 634 32.99 -24.83 -26.96
CA LEU A 634 32.21 -25.56 -27.96
C LEU A 634 31.44 -26.71 -27.31
N LYS A 635 32.12 -27.57 -26.53
CA LYS A 635 31.49 -28.68 -25.79
C LYS A 635 30.44 -28.21 -24.79
N HIS A 636 30.70 -27.11 -24.10
CA HIS A 636 29.77 -26.52 -23.15
C HIS A 636 28.49 -26.04 -23.86
N CYS A 637 28.64 -25.40 -25.02
CA CYS A 637 27.50 -25.03 -25.87
C CYS A 637 26.76 -26.26 -26.42
N GLU A 638 27.47 -27.32 -26.84
CA GLU A 638 26.86 -28.58 -27.27
C GLU A 638 26.00 -29.17 -26.15
N ALA A 639 26.52 -29.23 -24.93
CA ALA A 639 25.79 -29.73 -23.77
C ALA A 639 24.48 -28.97 -23.53
N HIS A 640 24.47 -27.64 -23.62
CA HIS A 640 23.22 -26.85 -23.50
C HIS A 640 22.18 -27.21 -24.56
N ILE A 641 22.61 -27.41 -25.81
CA ILE A 641 21.72 -27.76 -26.92
C ILE A 641 21.16 -29.18 -26.71
N GLU A 642 22.02 -30.14 -26.38
CA GLU A 642 21.63 -31.54 -26.17
C GLU A 642 20.70 -31.72 -24.99
N THR A 643 20.93 -31.00 -23.88
CA THR A 643 20.04 -31.02 -22.71
C THR A 643 18.85 -30.08 -22.84
N ASN A 644 18.68 -29.42 -24.00
CA ASN A 644 17.65 -28.41 -24.24
C ASN A 644 17.62 -27.28 -23.19
N ASN A 645 18.78 -26.96 -22.61
CA ASN A 645 18.97 -25.86 -21.67
C ASN A 645 19.24 -24.55 -22.43
N VAL A 646 18.27 -24.16 -23.26
CA VAL A 646 18.32 -22.92 -24.06
C VAL A 646 17.13 -22.03 -23.73
N PRO A 647 17.29 -20.69 -23.74
CA PRO A 647 16.22 -19.80 -23.32
C PRO A 647 15.01 -19.89 -24.24
N PHE A 648 13.81 -19.72 -23.67
CA PHE A 648 12.56 -19.63 -24.43
C PHE A 648 12.19 -18.18 -24.79
N ARG A 649 12.70 -17.22 -24.00
CA ARG A 649 12.67 -15.78 -24.28
C ARG A 649 14.08 -15.31 -24.62
N TYR A 650 14.24 -14.72 -25.79
CA TYR A 650 15.52 -14.58 -26.46
C TYR A 650 16.19 -13.21 -26.28
N ASP A 651 15.53 -12.25 -25.62
CA ASP A 651 16.03 -10.89 -25.46
C ASP A 651 17.09 -10.78 -24.35
N PRO A 652 18.11 -9.91 -24.48
CA PRO A 652 19.06 -9.66 -23.41
C PRO A 652 18.41 -8.92 -22.25
N VAL A 653 18.58 -9.36 -21.00
CA VAL A 653 18.03 -8.69 -19.81
C VAL A 653 19.12 -7.90 -19.11
N THR A 654 18.85 -6.62 -18.85
CA THR A 654 19.67 -5.78 -17.97
C THR A 654 18.94 -5.57 -16.66
N PHE A 655 19.62 -5.78 -15.54
CA PHE A 655 19.09 -5.57 -14.20
C PHE A 655 20.11 -4.76 -13.41
N ARG A 656 19.70 -3.59 -12.89
CA ARG A 656 20.56 -2.66 -12.14
C ARG A 656 21.94 -2.48 -12.79
N TYR A 657 21.92 -2.04 -14.05
CA TYR A 657 23.10 -1.77 -14.91
C TYR A 657 23.96 -2.99 -15.30
N ALA A 658 23.61 -4.19 -14.86
CA ALA A 658 24.32 -5.42 -15.19
C ALA A 658 23.58 -6.24 -16.24
N THR A 659 24.31 -6.86 -17.16
CA THR A 659 23.73 -7.85 -18.08
C THR A 659 23.42 -9.11 -17.29
N ALA A 660 22.13 -9.35 -16.99
CA ALA A 660 21.65 -10.53 -16.30
C ALA A 660 21.55 -11.73 -17.25
N CYS A 661 20.99 -11.51 -18.44
CA CYS A 661 20.90 -12.52 -19.50
C CYS A 661 21.45 -11.94 -20.80
N ALA A 662 22.22 -12.73 -21.54
CA ALA A 662 22.50 -12.43 -22.94
C ALA A 662 21.26 -12.68 -23.81
N GLY A 663 21.21 -12.01 -24.96
CA GLY A 663 20.27 -12.29 -26.02
C GLY A 663 20.79 -13.39 -26.94
N TYR A 664 19.87 -14.13 -27.55
CA TYR A 664 20.15 -15.25 -28.44
C TYR A 664 19.26 -15.17 -29.69
N CYS A 665 19.62 -15.87 -30.76
CA CYS A 665 18.79 -15.89 -31.97
C CYS A 665 17.94 -17.17 -32.00
N PRO A 666 16.60 -17.08 -32.08
CA PRO A 666 15.76 -18.27 -32.17
C PRO A 666 16.05 -19.05 -33.45
N VAL A 667 16.49 -18.40 -34.53
CA VAL A 667 16.80 -19.11 -35.78
C VAL A 667 18.14 -19.84 -35.70
N CYS A 668 19.21 -19.17 -35.24
CA CYS A 668 20.54 -19.78 -35.21
C CYS A 668 20.64 -20.94 -34.23
N ILE A 669 19.91 -20.92 -33.12
CA ILE A 669 19.94 -22.02 -32.14
C ILE A 669 19.55 -23.35 -32.77
N TRP A 670 18.62 -23.37 -33.73
CA TRP A 670 18.10 -24.59 -34.36
C TRP A 670 18.76 -24.93 -35.71
N LYS A 671 19.78 -24.16 -36.12
CA LYS A 671 20.55 -24.42 -37.33
C LYS A 671 21.62 -25.49 -37.10
N THR A 672 21.31 -26.73 -37.43
CA THR A 672 22.21 -27.90 -37.24
C THR A 672 23.45 -27.86 -38.14
N ASP A 673 23.47 -27.01 -39.17
CA ASP A 673 24.60 -26.74 -40.04
C ASP A 673 25.67 -25.85 -39.40
N LEU A 674 25.34 -25.17 -38.30
CA LEU A 674 26.27 -24.31 -37.57
C LEU A 674 26.91 -25.04 -36.37
N PRO A 675 28.19 -24.75 -36.03
CA PRO A 675 28.80 -25.17 -34.78
C PRO A 675 28.01 -24.68 -33.54
N ALA A 676 28.06 -25.43 -32.44
CA ALA A 676 27.27 -25.11 -31.24
C ALA A 676 27.55 -23.72 -30.64
N ASP A 677 28.80 -23.25 -30.71
CA ASP A 677 29.19 -21.91 -30.24
C ASP A 677 28.68 -20.77 -31.15
N GLU A 678 28.45 -21.04 -32.44
CA GLU A 678 27.78 -20.11 -33.35
C GLU A 678 26.26 -20.14 -33.17
N ARG A 679 25.68 -21.33 -32.94
CA ARG A 679 24.25 -21.51 -32.62
C ARG A 679 23.87 -20.75 -31.34
N LEU A 680 24.72 -20.83 -30.31
CA LEU A 680 24.54 -20.16 -29.02
C LEU A 680 25.29 -18.83 -28.89
N LYS A 681 25.50 -18.13 -30.00
CA LYS A 681 26.13 -16.80 -29.96
C LYS A 681 25.37 -15.84 -29.03
N GLN A 682 26.09 -15.34 -28.03
CA GLN A 682 25.57 -14.50 -26.97
C GLN A 682 25.67 -13.01 -27.33
N TYR A 683 24.60 -12.26 -27.13
CA TYR A 683 24.56 -10.82 -27.36
C TYR A 683 24.27 -10.08 -26.05
N THR A 684 25.26 -9.36 -25.51
CA THR A 684 25.05 -8.51 -24.32
C THR A 684 24.48 -7.14 -24.67
N ASP A 685 24.72 -6.67 -25.90
CA ASP A 685 24.16 -5.43 -26.43
C ASP A 685 22.83 -5.68 -27.17
N ARG A 686 21.78 -5.00 -26.71
CA ARG A 686 20.42 -5.13 -27.25
C ARG A 686 20.32 -4.67 -28.72
N SER A 687 21.10 -3.67 -29.11
CA SER A 687 21.10 -3.14 -30.49
C SER A 687 21.76 -4.12 -31.47
N ALA A 688 22.88 -4.73 -31.10
CA ALA A 688 23.55 -5.77 -31.86
C ALA A 688 22.66 -7.02 -31.99
N TRP A 689 22.00 -7.42 -30.91
CA TRP A 689 21.03 -8.51 -30.92
C TRP A 689 19.88 -8.24 -31.90
N ARG A 690 19.22 -7.06 -31.81
CA ARG A 690 18.12 -6.66 -32.73
C ARG A 690 18.54 -6.69 -34.20
N ARG A 691 19.73 -6.18 -34.54
CA ARG A 691 20.27 -6.20 -35.91
C ARG A 691 20.58 -7.60 -36.43
N HIS A 692 20.91 -8.54 -35.55
CA HIS A 692 21.16 -9.91 -35.95
C HIS A 692 19.84 -10.66 -36.18
N ILE A 693 18.93 -10.63 -35.20
CA ILE A 693 17.65 -11.33 -35.30
C ILE A 693 16.79 -10.78 -36.44
N SER A 694 16.87 -9.47 -36.76
CA SER A 694 16.14 -8.89 -37.90
C SER A 694 16.45 -9.60 -39.21
N ARG A 695 17.74 -9.79 -39.50
CA ARG A 695 18.21 -10.44 -40.72
C ARG A 695 17.90 -11.93 -40.70
N CYS A 696 18.15 -12.60 -39.58
CA CYS A 696 17.94 -14.05 -39.46
C CYS A 696 16.47 -14.43 -39.57
N ILE A 697 15.56 -13.71 -38.91
CA ILE A 697 14.12 -13.98 -38.95
C ILE A 697 13.55 -13.66 -40.33
N LEU A 698 13.95 -12.54 -40.94
CA LEU A 698 13.51 -12.21 -42.30
C LEU A 698 14.01 -13.25 -43.33
N SER A 699 15.25 -13.73 -43.20
CA SER A 699 15.76 -14.81 -44.03
C SER A 699 14.97 -16.10 -43.82
N TYR A 700 14.67 -16.46 -42.57
CA TYR A 700 13.88 -17.63 -42.23
C TYR A 700 12.47 -17.56 -42.82
N MET A 701 11.79 -16.41 -42.70
CA MET A 701 10.47 -16.18 -43.30
C MET A 701 10.50 -16.32 -44.82
N LYS A 702 11.53 -15.77 -45.50
CA LYS A 702 11.68 -15.92 -46.96
C LYS A 702 11.79 -17.37 -47.41
N HIS A 703 12.46 -18.23 -46.63
CA HIS A 703 12.56 -19.66 -46.93
C HIS A 703 11.25 -20.43 -46.69
N GLN A 704 10.24 -19.80 -46.07
CA GLN A 704 8.92 -20.37 -45.83
C GLN A 704 7.82 -19.70 -46.67
N ASP A 705 8.16 -18.76 -47.56
CA ASP A 705 7.15 -18.04 -48.37
C ASP A 705 6.33 -18.98 -49.27
N ASP A 706 6.87 -20.14 -49.64
CA ASP A 706 6.15 -21.17 -50.43
C ASP A 706 5.20 -22.03 -49.57
N GLN A 707 5.18 -21.85 -48.25
CA GLN A 707 4.31 -22.60 -47.32
C GLN A 707 3.04 -21.82 -47.02
N PRO A 708 1.87 -22.50 -46.87
CA PRO A 708 0.61 -21.82 -46.57
C PRO A 708 0.59 -21.15 -45.19
N ASN A 709 1.44 -21.59 -44.26
CA ASN A 709 1.59 -21.00 -42.92
C ASN A 709 3.08 -20.92 -42.54
N LEU A 710 3.47 -19.79 -41.95
CA LEU A 710 4.80 -19.57 -41.37
C LEU A 710 4.88 -20.21 -39.99
N LYS A 711 5.88 -21.06 -39.76
CA LYS A 711 6.10 -21.71 -38.46
C LYS A 711 6.89 -20.79 -37.53
N CYS A 712 6.70 -20.93 -36.22
CA CYS A 712 7.62 -20.30 -35.27
C CYS A 712 9.06 -20.79 -35.52
N PRO A 713 10.09 -19.91 -35.50
CA PRO A 713 11.49 -20.33 -35.60
C PRO A 713 12.01 -21.09 -34.38
N ASP A 714 11.31 -21.07 -33.23
CA ASP A 714 11.65 -21.94 -32.09
C ASP A 714 11.01 -23.32 -32.31
N GLU A 715 11.81 -24.36 -32.50
CA GLU A 715 11.32 -25.73 -32.76
C GLU A 715 10.48 -26.32 -31.61
N ARG A 716 10.59 -25.77 -30.40
CA ARG A 716 9.76 -26.17 -29.24
C ARG A 716 8.38 -25.51 -29.27
N CYS A 717 8.16 -24.53 -30.12
CA CYS A 717 6.88 -23.84 -30.28
C CYS A 717 6.11 -24.42 -31.49
N PRO A 718 4.99 -25.13 -31.28
CA PRO A 718 4.26 -25.78 -32.37
C PRO A 718 3.37 -24.83 -33.18
N LYS A 719 3.37 -23.52 -32.88
CA LYS A 719 2.44 -22.55 -33.48
C LYS A 719 2.86 -22.21 -34.92
N ALA A 720 1.85 -22.04 -35.78
CA ALA A 720 2.01 -21.61 -37.16
C ALA A 720 1.03 -20.46 -37.47
N PHE A 721 1.39 -19.59 -38.41
CA PHE A 721 0.74 -18.31 -38.64
C PHE A 721 0.46 -18.05 -40.12
N PRO A 722 -0.70 -17.49 -40.47
CA PRO A 722 -1.08 -17.26 -41.87
C PRO A 722 -0.39 -16.04 -42.49
N ALA A 723 0.27 -15.19 -41.69
CA ALA A 723 0.88 -13.95 -42.14
C ALA A 723 2.14 -13.60 -41.33
N ARG A 724 3.09 -12.91 -41.97
CA ARG A 724 4.32 -12.43 -41.33
C ARG A 724 4.04 -11.56 -40.10
N GLN A 725 3.03 -10.70 -40.19
CA GLN A 725 2.65 -9.82 -39.08
C GLN A 725 2.19 -10.60 -37.84
N ALA A 726 1.38 -11.64 -38.04
CA ALA A 726 0.92 -12.49 -36.96
C ALA A 726 2.08 -13.26 -36.29
N LEU A 727 3.07 -13.70 -37.08
CA LEU A 727 4.29 -14.30 -36.54
C LEU A 727 5.10 -13.29 -35.71
N TRP A 728 5.25 -12.03 -36.16
CA TRP A 728 5.92 -10.99 -35.37
C TRP A 728 5.23 -10.70 -34.03
N HIS A 729 3.89 -10.62 -34.02
CA HIS A 729 3.14 -10.45 -32.78
C HIS A 729 3.39 -11.60 -31.80
N HIS A 730 3.38 -12.84 -32.30
CA HIS A 730 3.70 -14.02 -31.50
C HIS A 730 5.13 -14.00 -30.96
N LEU A 731 6.10 -13.66 -31.80
CA LEU A 731 7.51 -13.56 -31.42
C LEU A 731 7.72 -12.51 -30.32
N ASP A 732 7.00 -11.40 -30.35
CA ASP A 732 7.05 -10.38 -29.30
C ASP A 732 6.43 -10.89 -28.00
N ASP A 733 5.19 -11.37 -28.05
CA ASP A 733 4.43 -11.81 -26.86
C ASP A 733 5.09 -13.03 -26.18
N VAL A 734 5.44 -14.06 -26.94
CA VAL A 734 5.91 -15.34 -26.40
C VAL A 734 7.43 -15.38 -26.25
N HIS A 735 8.17 -14.87 -27.24
CA HIS A 735 9.62 -15.01 -27.32
C HIS A 735 10.39 -13.73 -26.96
N SER A 736 9.68 -12.63 -26.65
CA SER A 736 10.24 -11.29 -26.32
C SER A 736 11.04 -10.66 -27.45
N ILE A 737 10.66 -10.97 -28.70
CA ILE A 737 11.31 -10.50 -29.92
C ILE A 737 10.38 -9.45 -30.58
N PRO A 738 10.63 -8.14 -30.38
CA PRO A 738 9.74 -7.11 -30.89
C PRO A 738 9.76 -7.03 -32.41
N THR A 739 8.64 -6.60 -33.00
CA THR A 739 8.59 -6.18 -34.40
C THR A 739 9.61 -5.06 -34.65
N ILE A 740 10.29 -5.13 -35.78
CA ILE A 740 11.45 -4.31 -36.08
C ILE A 740 11.01 -3.18 -37.02
N SER A 741 11.36 -1.93 -36.71
CA SER A 741 11.01 -0.81 -37.59
C SER A 741 11.83 -0.78 -38.87
N HIS A 742 11.30 -0.11 -39.90
CA HIS A 742 12.00 0.15 -41.16
C HIS A 742 13.37 0.84 -40.97
N HIS A 743 13.55 1.64 -39.92
CA HIS A 743 14.82 2.32 -39.62
C HIS A 743 15.91 1.36 -39.12
N ASP A 744 15.53 0.27 -38.44
CA ASP A 744 16.47 -0.79 -38.04
C ASP A 744 16.86 -1.69 -39.22
N MET A 745 16.03 -1.72 -40.28
CA MET A 745 16.29 -2.43 -41.52
C MET A 745 17.24 -1.65 -42.46
N SER A 746 17.13 -0.32 -42.52
CA SER A 746 17.92 0.53 -43.43
C SER A 746 19.38 0.74 -43.03
N LYS A 747 19.75 0.49 -41.77
CA LYS A 747 21.16 0.46 -41.34
C LYS A 747 21.92 -0.80 -41.81
N GLY A 748 21.25 -1.70 -42.55
CA GLY A 748 21.78 -2.98 -43.01
C GLY A 748 22.58 -2.96 -44.32
N ASP A 749 22.54 -1.88 -45.10
CA ASP A 749 23.09 -1.86 -46.47
C ASP A 749 24.56 -1.43 -46.59
N THR A 750 25.32 -1.45 -45.49
CA THR A 750 26.80 -1.35 -45.52
C THR A 750 27.44 -2.62 -44.92
N LEU A 751 28.01 -3.45 -45.82
CA LEU A 751 28.62 -4.80 -45.68
C LEU A 751 29.77 -4.92 -44.63
N PRO A 752 30.35 -6.12 -44.36
CA PRO A 752 29.77 -7.37 -43.85
C PRO A 752 30.54 -7.91 -42.60
N PHE A 753 30.23 -9.15 -42.24
CA PHE A 753 30.69 -9.96 -41.09
C PHE A 753 32.22 -10.22 -41.02
N ASN A 754 32.73 -10.47 -39.81
CA ASN A 754 34.09 -10.89 -39.40
C ASN A 754 35.23 -9.85 -39.37
N GLN A 755 35.32 -9.14 -38.24
CA GLN A 755 36.54 -8.98 -37.41
C GLN A 755 36.13 -8.18 -36.16
N GLU A 756 36.17 -8.79 -34.97
CA GLU A 756 36.33 -7.98 -33.75
C GLU A 756 37.69 -7.29 -33.89
N ASN A 757 37.68 -6.03 -34.33
CA ASN A 757 38.86 -5.24 -34.59
C ASN A 757 39.40 -4.73 -33.23
N PRO A 758 40.56 -5.19 -32.71
CA PRO A 758 41.06 -4.79 -31.39
C PRO A 758 41.71 -3.39 -31.39
N ARG A 759 41.45 -2.55 -32.40
CA ARG A 759 42.19 -1.31 -32.62
C ARG A 759 41.26 -0.16 -32.95
N ARG A 760 40.72 0.48 -31.91
CA ARG A 760 40.32 1.90 -31.97
C ARG A 760 40.26 2.53 -30.57
N ASP A 761 41.31 2.34 -29.78
CA ASP A 761 41.65 3.25 -28.70
C ASP A 761 42.74 4.20 -29.22
N HIS A 762 42.31 5.35 -29.74
CA HIS A 762 43.22 6.47 -29.90
C HIS A 762 43.55 7.01 -28.51
N ILE A 763 44.65 6.51 -27.96
CA ILE A 763 45.43 7.19 -26.92
C ILE A 763 45.78 8.57 -27.48
N ARG A 764 45.20 9.63 -26.92
CA ARG A 764 45.79 10.97 -27.03
C ARG A 764 47.13 10.91 -26.30
N LEU A 765 48.19 10.78 -27.07
CA LEU A 765 49.57 11.03 -26.66
C LEU A 765 49.67 12.46 -26.12
N LEU A 766 49.64 12.59 -24.79
CA LEU A 766 50.24 13.73 -24.11
C LEU A 766 51.76 13.56 -24.24
N LYS A 767 52.38 14.48 -24.98
CA LYS A 767 53.84 14.60 -25.09
C LYS A 767 54.41 14.91 -23.71
N HIS A 768 55.16 13.97 -23.14
CA HIS A 768 56.10 14.26 -22.06
C HIS A 768 57.42 14.73 -22.66
N SER A 769 57.82 15.94 -22.31
CA SER A 769 59.20 16.42 -22.36
C SER A 769 60.02 15.74 -21.27
N SER A 770 61.26 15.35 -21.59
CA SER A 770 62.28 14.82 -20.66
C SER A 770 63.51 15.75 -20.70
N PRO A 771 64.58 15.57 -19.89
CA PRO A 771 64.72 15.39 -18.43
C PRO A 771 65.78 16.41 -17.87
N PRO A 772 66.35 16.29 -16.63
CA PRO A 772 67.52 15.41 -16.40
C PRO A 772 67.59 14.77 -14.98
N GLU A 773 67.94 13.49 -14.92
CA GLU A 773 69.18 12.91 -14.34
C GLU A 773 69.23 12.77 -12.81
N ILE A 774 69.40 11.52 -12.32
CA ILE A 774 70.62 11.01 -11.64
C ILE A 774 70.38 9.56 -11.17
N SER A 775 71.21 8.67 -11.73
CA SER A 775 71.97 7.58 -11.10
C SER A 775 71.28 6.41 -10.35
N SER A 776 71.52 5.21 -10.90
CA SER A 776 72.02 3.97 -10.24
C SER A 776 71.17 3.36 -9.10
N LEU A 777 70.88 2.06 -9.00
CA LEU A 777 71.63 0.84 -9.33
C LEU A 777 70.70 -0.38 -9.16
N ARG A 778 71.10 -1.47 -9.79
CA ARG A 778 70.52 -2.84 -9.75
C ARG A 778 70.46 -3.41 -8.33
N ILE A 779 69.52 -4.34 -8.08
CA ILE A 779 69.76 -5.78 -7.81
C ILE A 779 68.41 -6.49 -7.52
N SER A 780 68.21 -7.64 -8.15
CA SER A 780 67.12 -8.62 -7.95
C SER A 780 67.50 -9.64 -6.85
N PRO A 781 66.84 -10.81 -6.73
CA PRO A 781 65.64 -11.09 -5.95
C PRO A 781 65.88 -12.17 -4.86
N GLU A 782 64.79 -12.72 -4.30
CA GLU A 782 64.65 -14.01 -3.58
C GLU A 782 64.53 -14.00 -2.05
N ARG A 783 63.34 -14.37 -1.53
CA ARG A 783 63.00 -15.65 -0.84
C ARG A 783 61.68 -15.50 -0.06
N GLN A 784 60.67 -16.33 -0.36
CA GLN A 784 60.23 -17.51 0.43
C GLN A 784 59.83 -17.15 1.88
N SER A 785 58.56 -17.00 2.26
CA SER A 785 57.42 -17.94 2.33
C SER A 785 57.26 -18.59 3.73
N TRP A 786 56.05 -18.42 4.32
CA TRP A 786 55.41 -19.19 5.43
C TRP A 786 56.10 -19.05 6.81
N THR A 787 55.47 -18.91 7.98
CA THR A 787 54.15 -19.34 8.53
C THR A 787 53.90 -18.64 9.89
N ASP A 788 52.62 -18.50 10.22
CA ASP A 788 51.93 -18.72 11.51
C ASP A 788 52.19 -17.88 12.79
N GLU A 789 51.08 -17.25 13.20
CA GLU A 789 50.38 -17.35 14.49
C GLU A 789 50.92 -16.74 15.81
N PHE A 790 50.00 -15.94 16.38
CA PHE A 790 49.52 -15.90 17.77
C PHE A 790 50.01 -14.82 18.77
N ILE A 791 48.99 -14.10 19.27
CA ILE A 791 48.76 -13.51 20.62
C ILE A 791 49.28 -12.09 20.93
N ASN A 792 48.32 -11.15 20.92
CA ASN A 792 47.90 -10.26 22.01
C ASN A 792 49.00 -9.61 22.90
N ASP A 793 49.05 -8.27 22.97
CA ASP A 793 48.44 -7.54 24.08
C ASP A 793 48.45 -6.00 23.92
N SER A 794 47.29 -5.42 24.23
CA SER A 794 47.03 -4.17 24.97
C SER A 794 47.57 -2.78 24.60
N SER A 795 46.59 -1.86 24.67
CA SER A 795 46.64 -0.43 25.06
C SER A 795 47.16 0.57 24.03
N SER A 796 46.77 1.84 24.01
CA SER A 796 45.55 2.61 24.36
C SER A 796 45.87 4.04 23.92
N GLN A 797 44.85 4.88 23.78
CA GLN A 797 44.91 6.34 23.72
C GLN A 797 45.20 6.97 22.34
N PHE A 798 44.12 7.43 21.70
CA PHE A 798 44.15 8.63 20.86
C PHE A 798 42.98 9.54 21.25
N SER A 799 43.33 10.52 22.09
CA SER A 799 43.13 11.97 21.93
C SER A 799 41.88 12.49 21.20
N LYS A 800 41.12 13.31 21.96
CA LYS A 800 40.22 14.36 21.48
C LYS A 800 40.96 15.42 20.64
N PRO A 801 40.22 16.23 19.85
CA PRO A 801 40.06 17.66 20.17
C PRO A 801 38.59 18.13 20.05
N ASP A 802 38.06 18.89 21.02
CA ASP A 802 37.95 20.37 21.07
C ASP A 802 37.20 20.96 19.86
N SER A 803 35.90 21.22 19.96
CA SER A 803 35.25 22.45 20.47
C SER A 803 35.45 23.69 19.60
N CYS A 804 34.39 24.14 18.93
CA CYS A 804 34.14 25.56 18.66
C CYS A 804 32.62 25.80 18.52
N ILE A 805 32.13 26.68 19.40
CA ILE A 805 30.80 27.25 19.49
C ILE A 805 30.79 28.53 18.64
N TRP A 806 29.81 28.69 17.76
CA TRP A 806 29.26 29.99 17.36
C TRP A 806 27.77 29.83 17.07
N ASP A 807 26.96 30.47 17.92
CA ASP A 807 25.54 30.72 17.72
C ASP A 807 25.34 31.81 16.65
N ALA A 808 24.44 31.59 15.70
CA ALA A 808 23.69 32.66 15.01
C ALA A 808 22.44 32.09 14.31
N GLU A 809 21.28 32.61 14.72
CA GLU A 809 20.00 32.46 14.05
C GLU A 809 20.05 33.00 12.61
N SER A 810 19.62 32.21 11.61
CA SER A 810 19.07 32.76 10.36
C SER A 810 18.26 31.73 9.60
N ILE A 811 17.01 32.09 9.36
CA ILE A 811 16.06 31.56 8.38
C ILE A 811 16.69 31.61 6.99
N CYS A 812 16.78 30.48 6.29
CA CYS A 812 17.02 30.43 4.84
C CYS A 812 16.28 29.23 4.21
N ALA A 813 15.65 29.54 3.09
CA ALA A 813 14.68 28.73 2.38
C ALA A 813 15.31 27.70 1.44
N ALA A 814 14.42 26.84 0.94
CA ALA A 814 14.59 25.76 -0.03
C ALA A 814 15.46 26.11 -1.26
N ASP A 815 16.20 25.10 -1.75
CA ASP A 815 15.86 24.45 -3.03
C ASP A 815 16.83 23.29 -3.34
N THR A 816 16.33 22.05 -3.29
CA THR A 816 16.97 20.90 -3.95
C THR A 816 15.89 19.89 -4.35
N PRO A 817 15.83 19.40 -5.62
CA PRO A 817 14.58 18.94 -6.22
C PRO A 817 14.22 17.48 -5.88
N LEU A 818 12.95 17.32 -5.55
CA LEU A 818 12.15 16.11 -5.38
C LEU A 818 12.21 15.19 -6.62
N SER A 819 12.41 13.88 -6.43
CA SER A 819 12.06 12.89 -7.46
C SER A 819 10.55 12.65 -7.40
N GLU A 820 9.81 13.29 -8.30
CA GLU A 820 8.38 13.07 -8.49
C GLU A 820 8.12 11.65 -9.00
N VAL A 821 7.65 10.78 -8.10
CA VAL A 821 6.81 9.65 -8.48
C VAL A 821 5.41 10.23 -8.70
N TYR A 822 5.01 10.32 -9.97
CA TYR A 822 3.81 11.03 -10.41
C TYR A 822 2.54 10.61 -9.65
N CYS A 823 1.92 11.61 -9.03
CA CYS A 823 0.59 11.54 -8.44
C CYS A 823 -0.47 11.61 -9.54
N ASP A 824 -1.46 10.71 -9.48
CA ASP A 824 -2.74 10.83 -10.18
C ASP A 824 -3.55 11.97 -9.51
N VAL A 825 -3.33 13.19 -9.98
CA VAL A 825 -4.25 14.30 -9.76
C VAL A 825 -5.16 14.33 -10.98
N ASN A 826 -6.30 13.64 -10.86
CA ASN A 826 -7.46 13.97 -11.68
C ASN A 826 -7.91 15.39 -11.29
N GLU A 827 -7.29 16.38 -11.92
CA GLU A 827 -7.75 17.76 -11.92
C GLU A 827 -8.94 17.90 -12.88
N ILE A 828 -9.84 18.74 -12.42
CA ILE A 828 -11.16 18.97 -12.97
C ILE A 828 -11.01 19.78 -14.24
N ASP A 829 -11.45 19.19 -15.34
CA ASP A 829 -11.65 19.84 -16.63
C ASP A 829 -12.73 20.94 -16.48
N MET A 830 -12.28 22.17 -16.22
CA MET A 830 -12.96 23.41 -16.61
C MET A 830 -12.08 24.08 -17.65
N LYS A 831 -12.45 23.90 -18.93
CA LYS A 831 -11.97 24.73 -20.02
C LYS A 831 -12.61 26.11 -19.91
N ASP A 832 -11.82 27.16 -20.10
CA ASP A 832 -12.28 28.42 -20.69
C ASP A 832 -11.18 28.91 -21.66
N GLU A 833 -11.60 29.23 -22.88
CA GLU A 833 -10.78 29.80 -23.96
C GLU A 833 -10.61 31.33 -23.78
N GLU A 834 -9.42 31.79 -24.16
CA GLU A 834 -8.95 33.13 -24.60
C GLU A 834 -9.68 34.44 -24.21
N HIS A 835 -8.97 35.37 -23.55
CA HIS A 835 -8.27 36.50 -24.21
C HIS A 835 -7.62 37.53 -23.23
N SER A 836 -6.33 37.81 -23.48
CA SER A 836 -5.62 39.12 -23.53
C SER A 836 -5.38 40.08 -22.32
N LEU A 837 -4.06 40.33 -22.11
CA LEU A 837 -3.32 41.57 -21.77
C LEU A 837 -3.23 42.09 -20.31
N SER A 838 -2.03 42.03 -19.70
CA SER A 838 -1.00 43.12 -19.67
C SER A 838 0.05 42.92 -18.56
N GLU A 839 1.22 43.52 -18.79
CA GLU A 839 2.55 43.34 -18.16
C GLU A 839 2.67 43.80 -16.70
N ALA A 840 3.57 43.16 -15.93
CA ALA A 840 4.45 43.79 -14.94
C ALA A 840 5.51 42.81 -14.41
N ASP A 841 6.72 43.33 -14.22
CA ASP A 841 8.02 42.71 -13.97
C ASP A 841 8.21 41.96 -12.63
N ASP A 842 9.05 40.91 -12.64
CA ASP A 842 10.00 40.57 -11.56
C ASP A 842 11.07 39.51 -12.01
N PRO A 843 12.26 39.45 -11.35
CA PRO A 843 13.59 39.20 -11.98
C PRO A 843 14.09 37.72 -11.98
N PRO A 844 15.26 37.40 -12.58
CA PRO A 844 15.58 36.07 -13.11
C PRO A 844 16.28 35.15 -12.10
N ILE A 845 15.99 33.84 -12.13
CA ILE A 845 16.70 32.81 -11.35
C ILE A 845 17.52 31.89 -12.28
N SER A 846 18.76 31.65 -11.83
CA SER A 846 19.95 31.12 -12.49
C SER A 846 19.85 29.73 -13.14
N PHE A 847 20.63 29.58 -14.21
CA PHE A 847 20.84 28.38 -15.03
C PHE A 847 21.82 27.37 -14.40
N GLY A 848 21.59 26.08 -14.70
CA GLY A 848 22.64 25.07 -14.96
C GLY A 848 22.86 23.99 -13.90
N ILE A 849 22.38 22.76 -14.17
CA ILE A 849 23.20 21.56 -14.46
C ILE A 849 22.25 20.50 -15.07
N GLU A 850 22.63 19.97 -16.23
CA GLU A 850 21.93 18.94 -16.99
C GLU A 850 21.75 17.67 -16.15
N ARG A 851 20.50 17.19 -16.05
CA ARG A 851 20.19 15.84 -15.56
C ARG A 851 19.72 15.00 -16.75
N GLU A 852 20.49 13.96 -17.09
CA GLU A 852 19.99 12.86 -17.90
C GLU A 852 18.75 12.26 -17.23
N ILE A 853 17.69 12.14 -18.02
CA ILE A 853 16.42 11.59 -17.59
C ILE A 853 16.65 10.10 -17.30
N LEU A 854 16.51 9.69 -16.04
CA LEU A 854 16.43 8.27 -15.67
C LEU A 854 15.12 7.72 -16.27
N ILE A 855 15.25 6.94 -17.34
CA ILE A 855 14.12 6.35 -18.07
C ILE A 855 13.46 5.28 -17.20
N ASP A 856 12.14 5.38 -17.05
CA ASP A 856 11.26 4.35 -16.49
C ASP A 856 11.34 3.07 -17.36
N PRO A 857 11.79 1.91 -16.81
CA PRO A 857 11.83 0.64 -17.55
C PRO A 857 10.47 0.18 -18.09
N MET A 858 9.36 0.77 -17.64
CA MET A 858 8.02 0.46 -18.15
C MET A 858 7.74 0.92 -19.60
N LEU A 859 8.67 1.60 -20.28
CA LEU A 859 8.40 2.28 -21.57
C LEU A 859 9.34 2.02 -22.75
N LEU A 860 10.24 1.03 -22.70
CA LEU A 860 11.08 0.73 -23.87
C LEU A 860 10.34 -0.05 -24.96
N CYS A 861 9.54 0.68 -25.73
CA CYS A 861 9.28 0.39 -27.14
C CYS A 861 9.67 1.66 -27.93
N GLU A 862 10.98 1.80 -28.19
CA GLU A 862 11.62 2.97 -28.81
C GLU A 862 11.67 2.86 -30.33
N HIS A 863 11.10 3.84 -31.03
CA HIS A 863 11.64 4.35 -32.29
C HIS A 863 11.36 5.85 -32.30
N HIS A 864 12.37 6.70 -32.50
CA HIS A 864 12.34 7.95 -33.30
C HIS A 864 13.71 8.63 -33.20
N THR A 865 14.50 8.54 -34.27
CA THR A 865 15.53 9.52 -34.63
C THR A 865 15.49 9.74 -36.15
N GLY A 866 15.18 10.97 -36.57
CA GLY A 866 15.44 11.60 -37.90
C GLY A 866 14.41 11.32 -39.02
N LEU A 867 13.50 12.23 -39.43
CA LEU A 867 13.59 13.53 -40.15
C LEU A 867 13.75 13.44 -41.70
N ALA A 868 12.67 13.75 -42.45
CA ALA A 868 12.56 14.60 -43.68
C ALA A 868 11.17 14.38 -44.36
N VAL A 869 10.23 15.35 -44.36
CA VAL A 869 9.87 16.30 -45.47
C VAL A 869 9.47 15.56 -46.77
N GLN A 870 8.31 15.68 -47.44
CA GLN A 870 7.05 16.43 -47.36
C GLN A 870 6.03 15.79 -48.37
N PRO A 871 4.76 16.26 -48.50
CA PRO A 871 3.56 15.51 -48.93
C PRO A 871 3.07 15.91 -50.36
N PRO A 872 1.77 15.92 -50.76
CA PRO A 872 0.59 15.03 -50.54
C PRO A 872 -0.11 14.64 -51.88
N SER A 873 -1.08 13.71 -51.88
CA SER A 873 -2.34 13.88 -52.66
C SER A 873 -3.38 12.77 -52.34
N THR A 874 -4.51 13.07 -51.70
CA THR A 874 -5.84 13.52 -52.19
C THR A 874 -6.74 12.44 -52.81
N ILE A 875 -8.02 12.47 -52.37
CA ILE A 875 -9.25 11.97 -53.02
C ILE A 875 -9.48 10.46 -52.84
N SER A 876 -10.69 9.93 -52.61
CA SER A 876 -12.03 10.37 -52.19
C SER A 876 -12.90 9.11 -52.42
N SER A 877 -14.15 9.18 -51.97
CA SER A 877 -15.29 8.40 -52.48
C SER A 877 -15.42 6.98 -51.96
N SER A 878 -16.35 6.67 -51.04
CA SER A 878 -17.82 6.80 -51.07
C SER A 878 -18.55 5.60 -51.68
N PHE A 879 -19.77 5.39 -51.14
CA PHE A 879 -20.79 4.40 -51.48
C PHE A 879 -20.55 3.00 -50.90
N GLY A 880 -21.46 2.42 -50.11
CA GLY A 880 -22.83 2.81 -49.75
C GLY A 880 -23.65 1.55 -49.49
N VAL A 881 -24.76 1.70 -48.75
CA VAL A 881 -26.06 1.01 -48.97
C VAL A 881 -26.02 -0.52 -48.68
N ASP A 882 -26.92 -1.16 -47.95
CA ASP A 882 -28.19 -0.88 -47.26
C ASP A 882 -28.43 -2.10 -46.34
N GLY A 883 -29.42 -2.02 -45.45
CA GLY A 883 -30.07 -3.25 -44.99
C GLY A 883 -30.72 -3.19 -43.61
N SER A 884 -31.84 -2.48 -43.53
CA SER A 884 -32.98 -2.73 -42.64
C SER A 884 -33.19 -4.20 -42.26
N GLY A 885 -33.74 -4.59 -41.11
CA GLY A 885 -34.48 -3.86 -40.10
C GLY A 885 -35.19 -4.83 -39.14
N HIS A 886 -36.22 -4.30 -38.50
CA HIS A 886 -37.26 -4.93 -37.66
C HIS A 886 -37.07 -5.01 -36.12
N ARG A 887 -37.84 -4.11 -35.50
CA ARG A 887 -38.44 -4.13 -34.16
C ARG A 887 -39.52 -5.21 -34.05
N GLU A 888 -39.79 -5.62 -32.81
CA GLU A 888 -41.12 -5.79 -32.16
C GLU A 888 -40.83 -6.14 -30.68
N SER A 889 -41.05 -5.24 -29.71
CA SER A 889 -42.26 -4.88 -28.94
C SER A 889 -42.70 -5.89 -27.86
N GLU A 890 -42.92 -5.32 -26.67
CA GLU A 890 -43.27 -5.89 -25.36
C GLU A 890 -44.64 -6.61 -25.32
N PRO A 891 -44.96 -7.23 -24.17
CA PRO A 891 -46.19 -6.80 -23.50
C PRO A 891 -46.09 -6.61 -21.97
N GLU A 892 -46.91 -5.66 -21.51
CA GLU A 892 -47.23 -5.31 -20.13
C GLU A 892 -48.09 -6.38 -19.43
N VAL A 893 -47.97 -6.48 -18.09
CA VAL A 893 -49.06 -6.90 -17.19
C VAL A 893 -49.02 -6.06 -15.90
N SER A 894 -50.20 -5.59 -15.52
CA SER A 894 -50.53 -4.74 -14.38
C SER A 894 -50.71 -5.52 -13.07
N GLY A 895 -50.55 -4.83 -11.95
CA GLY A 895 -50.90 -5.35 -10.62
C GLY A 895 -50.60 -4.35 -9.50
N ASN A 896 -51.61 -3.55 -9.14
CA ASN A 896 -51.58 -2.65 -8.00
C ASN A 896 -51.61 -3.44 -6.68
N ALA A 897 -50.65 -3.19 -5.79
CA ALA A 897 -50.83 -3.32 -4.35
C ALA A 897 -50.02 -2.23 -3.66
N THR A 898 -50.73 -1.35 -2.97
CA THR A 898 -50.27 -0.28 -2.10
C THR A 898 -49.52 -0.85 -0.89
N GLU A 899 -48.21 -0.61 -0.80
CA GLU A 899 -47.45 -0.59 0.46
C GLU A 899 -46.77 0.78 0.56
N HIS A 900 -47.57 1.77 0.91
CA HIS A 900 -47.10 3.12 1.23
C HIS A 900 -47.69 3.54 2.57
N GLU A 901 -47.41 2.75 3.61
CA GLU A 901 -47.70 3.16 4.99
C GLU A 901 -46.55 2.74 5.93
N LEU A 902 -45.77 3.76 6.32
CA LEU A 902 -45.12 3.92 7.63
C LEU A 902 -44.03 2.92 8.04
N ALA A 903 -42.78 3.24 7.67
CA ALA A 903 -41.59 2.81 8.42
C ALA A 903 -40.69 4.03 8.70
N HIS A 904 -41.17 4.95 9.53
CA HIS A 904 -40.38 6.01 10.16
C HIS A 904 -40.44 5.84 11.70
N ASP A 905 -39.28 5.80 12.33
CA ASP A 905 -38.93 6.29 13.68
C ASP A 905 -39.53 5.70 14.98
N ASN A 906 -40.17 4.53 15.00
CA ASN A 906 -40.68 3.97 16.27
C ASN A 906 -39.71 3.11 17.12
N GLN A 907 -38.41 3.01 16.79
CA GLN A 907 -37.50 2.04 17.44
C GLN A 907 -36.88 2.47 18.79
N TYR A 908 -37.20 3.65 19.35
CA TYR A 908 -36.56 4.14 20.58
C TYR A 908 -37.54 4.65 21.65
N PHE A 909 -38.78 4.19 21.63
CA PHE A 909 -39.71 4.46 22.74
C PHE A 909 -39.60 3.36 23.78
N VAL A 910 -39.22 3.76 25.00
CA VAL A 910 -39.25 2.91 26.20
C VAL A 910 -40.72 2.64 26.53
N ASP A 911 -41.09 1.36 26.57
CA ASP A 911 -42.42 0.91 26.99
C ASP A 911 -42.57 1.06 28.50
N ARG A 912 -41.61 0.48 29.25
CA ARG A 912 -41.62 0.54 30.71
C ARG A 912 -40.23 0.34 31.32
N LEU A 913 -39.96 1.05 32.40
CA LEU A 913 -38.82 0.77 33.28
C LEU A 913 -39.16 -0.39 34.21
N LEU A 914 -38.25 -1.37 34.28
CA LEU A 914 -38.44 -2.65 34.98
C LEU A 914 -37.56 -2.77 36.24
N GLY A 915 -36.50 -1.98 36.35
CA GLY A 915 -35.73 -1.92 37.60
C GLY A 915 -34.59 -0.92 37.57
N LYS A 916 -34.08 -0.59 38.76
CA LYS A 916 -33.05 0.44 38.96
C LYS A 916 -31.88 -0.13 39.75
N TRP A 917 -30.66 0.07 39.29
CA TRP A 917 -29.46 -0.37 40.01
C TRP A 917 -28.33 0.62 39.92
N ARG A 918 -27.58 0.74 41.02
CA ARG A 918 -26.37 1.57 41.06
C ARG A 918 -25.14 0.68 40.88
N HIS A 919 -24.43 0.86 39.78
CA HIS A 919 -23.18 0.15 39.50
C HIS A 919 -22.06 1.13 39.15
N ARG A 920 -20.88 0.99 39.80
CA ARG A 920 -19.70 1.85 39.59
C ARG A 920 -20.00 3.36 39.67
N GLY A 921 -20.88 3.77 40.59
CA GLY A 921 -21.23 5.17 40.83
C GLY A 921 -22.31 5.75 39.90
N LYS A 922 -22.71 5.02 38.86
CA LYS A 922 -23.78 5.40 37.92
C LYS A 922 -25.08 4.65 38.22
N VAL A 923 -26.22 5.26 37.90
CA VAL A 923 -27.55 4.65 38.03
C VAL A 923 -27.98 4.16 36.65
N TRP A 924 -28.36 2.90 36.60
CA TRP A 924 -28.82 2.21 35.41
C TRP A 924 -30.27 1.79 35.59
N PHE A 925 -31.04 1.91 34.52
CA PHE A 925 -32.40 1.39 34.45
C PHE A 925 -32.44 0.19 33.52
N TYR A 926 -32.98 -0.91 34.02
CA TYR A 926 -33.42 -2.02 33.18
C TYR A 926 -34.80 -1.67 32.65
N LEU A 927 -35.04 -1.88 31.35
CA LEU A 927 -36.28 -1.47 30.70
C LEU A 927 -36.67 -2.40 29.57
N ARG A 928 -37.96 -2.34 29.22
CA ARG A 928 -38.52 -2.96 28.02
C ARG A 928 -38.81 -1.87 26.99
N TRP A 929 -38.44 -2.14 25.75
CA TRP A 929 -38.73 -1.28 24.60
C TRP A 929 -40.12 -1.59 24.04
N ASN A 930 -40.72 -0.65 23.32
CA ASN A 930 -42.04 -0.84 22.67
C ASN A 930 -42.07 -2.00 21.65
N ASP A 931 -40.92 -2.44 21.14
CA ASP A 931 -40.81 -3.62 20.27
C ASP A 931 -40.75 -4.95 21.04
N GLY A 932 -40.84 -4.91 22.37
CA GLY A 932 -40.81 -6.08 23.26
C GLY A 932 -39.40 -6.55 23.65
N SER A 933 -38.34 -5.93 23.14
CA SER A 933 -36.96 -6.22 23.54
C SER A 933 -36.61 -5.58 24.89
N TYR A 934 -35.50 -6.00 25.50
CA TYR A 934 -35.06 -5.55 26.82
C TYR A 934 -33.67 -4.90 26.73
N GLY A 935 -33.38 -3.94 27.60
CA GLY A 935 -32.11 -3.24 27.60
C GLY A 935 -31.77 -2.57 28.93
N PHE A 936 -30.51 -2.12 29.03
CA PHE A 936 -30.05 -1.24 30.09
C PHE A 936 -29.70 0.12 29.52
N GLU A 937 -30.21 1.17 30.14
CA GLU A 937 -29.88 2.55 29.81
C GLU A 937 -29.47 3.32 31.06
N GLU A 938 -28.57 4.28 30.90
CA GLU A 938 -28.12 5.13 31.99
C GLU A 938 -29.21 6.16 32.34
N GLU A 939 -29.28 6.57 33.61
CA GLU A 939 -30.28 7.54 34.09
C GLU A 939 -30.36 8.83 33.26
N VAL A 940 -29.26 9.25 32.63
CA VAL A 940 -29.19 10.47 31.80
C VAL A 940 -29.91 10.34 30.46
N ASP A 941 -30.12 9.11 29.99
CA ASP A 941 -30.72 8.79 28.69
C ASP A 941 -32.21 8.41 28.81
N ILE A 942 -32.76 8.38 30.03
CA ILE A 942 -34.17 8.09 30.29
C ILE A 942 -34.96 9.40 30.49
N ASN A 943 -36.10 9.49 29.82
CA ASN A 943 -37.05 10.59 29.98
C ASN A 943 -37.43 10.80 31.47
N GLU A 944 -37.46 12.06 31.91
CA GLU A 944 -37.72 12.43 33.31
C GLU A 944 -39.11 12.00 33.80
N ASP A 945 -40.13 12.03 32.95
CA ASP A 945 -41.50 11.63 33.30
C ASP A 945 -41.62 10.12 33.50
N LEU A 946 -40.92 9.32 32.69
CA LEU A 946 -40.84 7.86 32.89
C LEU A 946 -40.12 7.49 34.18
N ARG A 947 -39.09 8.26 34.58
CA ARG A 947 -38.42 8.06 35.87
C ARG A 947 -39.35 8.40 37.03
N LYS A 948 -40.08 9.51 36.94
CA LYS A 948 -41.06 9.90 37.97
C LYS A 948 -42.17 8.86 38.10
N ASP A 949 -42.69 8.33 36.99
CA ASP A 949 -43.71 7.26 37.00
C ASP A 949 -43.18 5.92 37.54
N PHE A 950 -41.91 5.60 37.30
CA PHE A 950 -41.28 4.42 37.91
C PHE A 950 -41.03 4.61 39.41
N GLU A 951 -40.60 5.79 39.84
CA GLU A 951 -40.31 6.08 41.25
C GLU A 951 -41.57 6.24 42.11
N THR A 952 -42.74 6.54 41.50
CA THR A 952 -44.04 6.51 42.20
C THR A 952 -44.62 5.10 42.34
N LYS A 953 -44.12 4.13 41.59
CA LYS A 953 -44.48 2.71 41.72
C LYS A 953 -43.54 2.07 42.75
N ASP A 954 -44.10 1.39 43.75
CA ASP A 954 -43.31 0.66 44.76
C ASP A 954 -42.48 -0.44 44.08
N PHE A 955 -41.23 -0.13 43.74
CA PHE A 955 -40.30 -1.09 43.15
C PHE A 955 -39.88 -2.12 44.21
N THR A 956 -40.32 -3.36 44.02
CA THR A 956 -40.09 -4.48 44.94
C THR A 956 -38.83 -5.29 44.60
N GLY A 957 -37.98 -4.81 43.68
CA GLY A 957 -36.78 -5.51 43.21
C GLY A 957 -36.92 -6.07 41.78
N PHE A 958 -35.82 -6.48 41.18
CA PHE A 958 -35.84 -7.05 39.81
C PHE A 958 -36.61 -8.38 39.78
N ASP A 959 -37.59 -8.47 38.88
CA ASP A 959 -38.41 -9.66 38.63
C ASP A 959 -38.55 -9.92 37.12
N GLU A 960 -39.35 -9.09 36.43
CA GLU A 960 -39.58 -9.20 34.99
C GLU A 960 -38.26 -9.09 34.23
N GLY A 961 -37.96 -10.09 33.40
CA GLY A 961 -36.74 -10.13 32.61
C GLY A 961 -35.48 -10.58 33.36
N ALA A 962 -35.49 -10.67 34.69
CA ALA A 962 -34.34 -11.04 35.51
C ALA A 962 -34.35 -12.54 35.87
N HIS A 963 -33.18 -13.19 35.86
CA HIS A 963 -33.04 -14.58 36.28
C HIS A 963 -31.73 -14.82 37.06
N VAL A 964 -31.82 -15.56 38.16
CA VAL A 964 -30.66 -15.89 39.00
C VAL A 964 -29.88 -17.04 38.35
N LYS A 965 -28.63 -16.79 37.97
CA LYS A 965 -27.71 -17.82 37.43
C LYS A 965 -27.00 -18.59 38.54
N ARG A 966 -26.60 -17.89 39.61
CA ARG A 966 -25.86 -18.50 40.73
C ARG A 966 -26.05 -17.72 42.02
N VAL A 967 -26.19 -18.43 43.13
CA VAL A 967 -26.17 -17.85 44.48
C VAL A 967 -24.79 -18.04 45.10
N ARG A 968 -24.24 -16.98 45.71
CA ARG A 968 -22.98 -16.99 46.43
C ARG A 968 -23.22 -16.56 47.87
N GLU A 969 -22.56 -17.23 48.80
CA GLU A 969 -22.59 -16.87 50.21
C GLU A 969 -21.16 -16.57 50.66
N ARG A 970 -20.90 -15.33 51.07
CA ARG A 970 -19.59 -14.89 51.55
C ARG A 970 -19.76 -14.07 52.82
N ASN A 971 -19.09 -14.47 53.90
CA ASN A 971 -19.16 -13.79 55.20
C ASN A 971 -20.59 -13.61 55.74
N GLY A 972 -21.48 -14.59 55.52
CA GLY A 972 -22.88 -14.53 55.99
C GLY A 972 -23.78 -13.58 55.20
N LYS A 973 -23.29 -12.99 54.10
CA LYS A 973 -24.10 -12.25 53.13
C LYS A 973 -24.31 -13.09 51.88
N THR A 974 -25.57 -13.20 51.46
CA THR A 974 -25.97 -13.88 50.23
C THR A 974 -26.02 -12.86 49.09
N SER A 975 -25.30 -13.14 48.01
CA SER A 975 -25.35 -12.40 46.74
C SER A 975 -25.82 -13.31 45.62
N TYR A 976 -26.50 -12.73 44.65
CA TYR A 976 -27.14 -13.41 43.53
C TYR A 976 -26.52 -12.89 42.25
N LEU A 977 -25.84 -13.75 41.50
CA LEU A 977 -25.42 -13.43 40.15
C LEU A 977 -26.64 -13.54 39.25
N THR A 978 -27.13 -12.40 38.79
CA THR A 978 -28.38 -12.27 38.04
C THR A 978 -28.10 -11.84 36.61
N GLY A 979 -28.66 -12.58 35.65
CA GLY A 979 -28.69 -12.20 34.24
C GLY A 979 -30.03 -11.58 33.86
N PHE A 980 -30.05 -10.86 32.76
CA PHE A 980 -31.23 -10.15 32.26
C PHE A 980 -31.53 -10.57 30.82
N LEU A 981 -32.80 -10.76 30.49
CA LEU A 981 -33.27 -11.10 29.15
C LEU A 981 -32.83 -10.01 28.16
N GLY A 982 -32.40 -10.40 26.96
CA GLY A 982 -31.94 -9.47 25.92
C GLY A 982 -30.62 -8.74 26.20
N CYS A 983 -30.02 -8.91 27.39
CA CYS A 983 -28.81 -8.20 27.81
C CYS A 983 -27.64 -9.19 28.02
N MET A 984 -26.42 -8.77 27.68
CA MET A 984 -25.21 -9.56 27.94
C MET A 984 -24.63 -9.30 29.34
N GLU A 985 -25.15 -8.28 30.02
CA GLU A 985 -24.75 -7.85 31.35
C GLU A 985 -25.21 -8.85 32.44
N GLU A 986 -24.31 -9.20 33.35
CA GLU A 986 -24.60 -9.97 34.56
C GLU A 986 -24.16 -9.18 35.79
N TRP A 987 -25.04 -9.03 36.77
CA TRP A 987 -24.74 -8.29 38.00
C TRP A 987 -24.80 -9.17 39.23
N GLU A 988 -23.84 -8.98 40.13
CA GLU A 988 -23.89 -9.57 41.46
C GLU A 988 -24.73 -8.65 42.37
N LEU A 989 -25.96 -9.08 42.63
CA LEU A 989 -26.99 -8.31 43.31
C LEU A 989 -27.21 -8.83 44.75
N PRO A 990 -27.42 -7.96 45.75
CA PRO A 990 -27.83 -8.37 47.08
C PRO A 990 -29.31 -8.78 47.09
N GLU A 991 -29.74 -9.51 48.13
CA GLU A 991 -31.12 -9.99 48.28
C GLU A 991 -32.17 -8.88 48.12
N GLN A 992 -31.90 -7.67 48.63
CA GLN A 992 -32.84 -6.54 48.57
C GLN A 992 -33.03 -5.95 47.17
N ALA A 993 -32.14 -6.27 46.23
CA ALA A 993 -32.23 -5.78 44.85
C ALA A 993 -33.11 -6.68 43.96
N LEU A 994 -33.46 -7.89 44.43
CA LEU A 994 -34.27 -8.85 43.71
C LEU A 994 -35.66 -8.95 44.33
N HIS A 995 -36.64 -9.29 43.50
CA HIS A 995 -37.99 -9.52 43.97
C HIS A 995 -38.05 -10.69 44.98
N PRO A 996 -38.87 -10.62 46.05
CA PRO A 996 -38.98 -11.67 47.04
C PRO A 996 -39.28 -13.06 46.46
N ASP A 997 -40.07 -13.13 45.38
CA ASP A 997 -40.38 -14.40 44.71
C ASP A 997 -39.16 -14.99 43.98
N LEU A 998 -38.35 -14.15 43.34
CA LEU A 998 -37.13 -14.57 42.67
C LEU A 998 -36.09 -15.06 43.68
N VAL A 999 -36.02 -14.40 44.84
CA VAL A 999 -35.20 -14.80 45.99
C VAL A 999 -35.69 -16.12 46.58
N ALA A 1000 -36.99 -16.26 46.84
CA ALA A 1000 -37.58 -17.45 47.47
C ALA A 1000 -37.34 -18.71 46.63
N ARG A 1001 -37.37 -18.61 45.30
CA ARG A 1001 -37.06 -19.71 44.37
C ARG A 1001 -35.60 -20.20 44.46
N HIS A 1002 -34.67 -19.36 44.89
CA HIS A 1002 -33.22 -19.64 44.82
C HIS A 1002 -32.51 -19.60 46.18
N LYS A 1003 -33.20 -19.26 47.27
CA LYS A 1003 -32.61 -19.15 48.60
C LYS A 1003 -32.21 -20.55 49.12
N PRO A 1004 -30.93 -20.77 49.48
CA PRO A 1004 -30.49 -22.08 49.97
C PRO A 1004 -31.10 -22.38 51.35
N ALA A 1005 -31.66 -23.58 51.51
CA ALA A 1005 -32.22 -24.05 52.78
C ALA A 1005 -31.12 -24.17 53.86
N LYS A 1006 -31.32 -23.54 55.03
CA LYS A 1006 -30.39 -23.63 56.18
C LYS A 1006 -30.21 -25.08 56.62
N LYS A 1007 -29.03 -25.66 56.38
CA LYS A 1007 -28.63 -26.95 57.01
C LYS A 1007 -28.52 -26.75 58.52
N SER A 1008 -29.30 -27.50 59.28
CA SER A 1008 -29.20 -27.59 60.74
C SER A 1008 -27.82 -28.14 61.13
N LYS A 1009 -27.15 -27.46 62.08
CA LYS A 1009 -25.87 -27.91 62.64
C LYS A 1009 -26.10 -29.16 63.51
N GLY A 1010 -25.95 -30.35 62.93
CA GLY A 1010 -25.73 -31.58 63.67
C GLY A 1010 -24.30 -31.64 64.19
N LYS A 1011 -24.12 -31.65 65.52
CA LYS A 1011 -22.84 -31.90 66.19
C LYS A 1011 -22.33 -33.31 65.85
N SER A 1012 -21.09 -33.46 65.42
CA SER A 1012 -20.33 -34.69 65.66
C SER A 1012 -18.86 -34.40 65.94
N LYS A 1013 -18.37 -35.10 66.95
CA LYS A 1013 -17.08 -34.96 67.64
C LYS A 1013 -15.93 -35.54 66.81
N ARG A 1014 -14.74 -34.99 67.06
CA ARG A 1014 -13.41 -35.55 66.78
C ARG A 1014 -13.28 -37.04 67.16
N GLY A 1015 -12.55 -37.79 66.33
CA GLY A 1015 -11.85 -39.05 66.65
C GLY A 1015 -11.33 -39.67 65.34
N ARG A 1016 -10.09 -39.42 64.90
CA ARG A 1016 -8.80 -40.04 65.28
C ARG A 1016 -8.62 -41.48 64.74
N LYS A 1017 -7.59 -41.60 63.88
CA LYS A 1017 -6.70 -42.75 63.59
C LYS A 1017 -7.17 -43.91 62.68
N LYS A 1018 -6.26 -44.20 61.72
CA LYS A 1018 -5.81 -45.46 61.11
C LYS A 1018 -6.92 -46.32 60.48
N SER A 1019 -6.84 -46.73 59.22
CA SER A 1019 -5.71 -47.31 58.48
C SER A 1019 -5.59 -46.81 57.06
#